data_AF-A0A4Q5S3W4-F1
#
_entry.id   AF-A0A4Q5S3W4-F1
#
_cell.length_a   1.000
_cell.length_b   1.000
_cell.length_c   1.000
_cell.angle_alpha   90.00
_cell.angle_beta   90.00
_cell.angle_gamma   90.00
#
_symmetry.space_group_name_H-M   'P 1'
#
loop_
_entity.id
_entity.type
_entity.pdbx_description
1 polymer ?
#
loop_
_entity_poly.entity_id
_entity_poly.type
_entity_poly.pdbx_seq_one_letter_code
_entity_poly.pdbx_strand_id
1 'polypeptide(L)'
;MLVVGLQAMAPVAQAKPAQSSVAEEIGTNDIPATFANPALERDYIERDVMIPMRDGVKLKTIIMIPKSARGAPIILTRTPYDAASRTHRSDSPKLRDTLPLSDEELSDAGYIRVYQDVRGKFGSKGKYVMMLPPRGPLNTQGHDHSTDAYDTIDWLVKNVPESNGRVGMIGSSYEGFTAAMALLEPHPALRAVVPESPVIDAWMGDDWFHHGAFRTLMLGFVQMQTGQTGPGAVTPNRIYDKYEELLRAGSVADYAKQTGIDKLPWVKRTLDHPAYTSYWSGQALDKLLAAKPSNVPTLWEQGLWDQEDMWGANHAWLAQKEAGHKESNWLVMGPWSHSQAKDKGYTIGPLKLEGDTSKQYRKDMVLPFFEHYLRDGPAHNLSRVTVYNTGENRWEKFDDWAGACKDDCADRMTPLYLRANAALSFTPPVESDGQDNYVSDPAKPVPFLKRPVLDPFFEVWTTGKGYLPWSEWLQQDQRFVDGRPDVLTYETSILDAPVHVRGVPVADILAATTGTDGDFVVKLIDVYPAMVPGDPDMSGYQLAISLDIFRGRYRNSFSEPQAIPANSAQRYRFELPGVNHVFQPGHRIMIQIQSTLFPLYDRNPQTYTPNIFYARPEDYQAAKISILRSKEQSTKIWLPVVKK
;
A
#
# COMPACT_ATOMS: atom_id res chain seq x y z
N MET A 1 -67.64 -50.40 42.43
CA MET A 1 -68.02 -49.95 41.07
C MET A 1 -66.76 -49.42 40.40
N LEU A 2 -66.64 -49.67 39.10
CA LEU A 2 -65.54 -49.37 38.18
C LEU A 2 -64.32 -50.30 38.14
N VAL A 3 -64.22 -50.89 36.94
CA VAL A 3 -63.17 -51.70 36.33
C VAL A 3 -62.00 -50.80 35.96
N VAL A 4 -60.76 -51.24 36.22
CA VAL A 4 -59.56 -50.77 35.50
C VAL A 4 -58.74 -52.01 35.16
N GLY A 5 -58.55 -52.24 33.86
CA GLY A 5 -57.84 -53.40 33.32
C GLY A 5 -56.34 -53.35 33.61
N LEU A 6 -55.79 -54.51 34.00
CA LEU A 6 -54.35 -54.74 34.05
C LEU A 6 -53.81 -54.91 32.62
N GLN A 7 -52.98 -53.97 32.18
CA GLN A 7 -51.95 -54.24 31.17
C GLN A 7 -50.65 -54.61 31.90
N ALA A 8 -50.16 -55.82 31.65
CA ALA A 8 -48.85 -56.26 32.13
C ALA A 8 -47.76 -55.52 31.32
N MET A 9 -47.02 -54.63 31.97
CA MET A 9 -45.74 -54.16 31.45
C MET A 9 -44.68 -55.24 31.67
N ALA A 10 -44.10 -55.74 30.58
CA ALA A 10 -42.92 -56.60 30.65
C ALA A 10 -41.73 -55.79 31.22
N PRO A 11 -40.88 -56.37 32.08
CA PRO A 11 -39.69 -55.70 32.56
C PRO A 11 -38.73 -55.48 31.40
N VAL A 12 -38.37 -54.22 31.14
CA VAL A 12 -37.24 -53.87 30.28
C VAL A 12 -35.98 -54.39 30.97
N ALA A 13 -35.40 -55.47 30.44
CA ALA A 13 -34.08 -55.92 30.84
C ALA A 13 -33.08 -54.84 30.44
N GLN A 14 -32.60 -54.07 31.42
CA GLN A 14 -31.40 -53.26 31.25
C GLN A 14 -30.23 -54.22 31.00
N ALA A 15 -29.77 -54.30 29.75
CA ALA A 15 -28.52 -54.97 29.42
C ALA A 15 -27.39 -54.27 30.19
N LYS A 16 -26.68 -55.02 31.05
CA LYS A 16 -25.41 -54.54 31.61
C LYS A 16 -24.45 -54.27 30.45
N PRO A 17 -23.77 -53.11 30.40
CA PRO A 17 -22.71 -52.91 29.43
C PRO A 17 -21.66 -54.00 29.63
N ALA A 18 -21.21 -54.64 28.54
CA ALA A 18 -20.07 -55.52 28.59
C ALA A 18 -18.85 -54.70 29.03
N GLN A 19 -18.27 -55.03 30.19
CA GLN A 19 -17.01 -54.45 30.63
C GLN A 19 -15.88 -55.18 29.90
N SER A 20 -15.37 -54.61 28.81
CA SER A 20 -14.04 -54.94 28.31
C SER A 20 -13.03 -54.67 29.42
N SER A 21 -12.00 -55.52 29.55
CA SER A 21 -10.93 -55.21 30.49
C SER A 21 -10.22 -53.94 30.02
N VAL A 22 -9.85 -53.04 30.92
CA VAL A 22 -9.09 -51.81 30.58
C VAL A 22 -7.81 -52.14 29.80
N ALA A 23 -7.25 -53.34 30.00
CA ALA A 23 -6.10 -53.85 29.25
C ALA A 23 -6.42 -54.20 27.78
N GLU A 24 -7.63 -54.68 27.46
CA GLU A 24 -8.06 -54.96 26.08
C GLU A 24 -8.38 -53.69 25.30
N GLU A 25 -8.94 -52.66 25.95
CA GLU A 25 -9.18 -51.35 25.33
C GLU A 25 -7.86 -50.61 25.01
N ILE A 26 -6.86 -50.71 25.88
CA ILE A 26 -5.52 -50.13 25.62
C ILE A 26 -4.74 -50.97 24.59
N GLY A 27 -5.09 -52.24 24.40
CA GLY A 27 -4.46 -53.14 23.44
C GLY A 27 -4.94 -52.97 21.99
N THR A 28 -6.03 -52.23 21.76
CA THR A 28 -6.52 -51.90 20.42
C THR A 28 -5.77 -50.71 19.81
N ASN A 29 -5.43 -50.81 18.52
CA ASN A 29 -4.81 -49.70 17.80
C ASN A 29 -5.84 -48.59 17.57
N ASP A 30 -5.59 -47.39 18.11
CA ASP A 30 -6.44 -46.20 17.94
C ASP A 30 -6.51 -45.71 16.48
N ILE A 31 -5.65 -46.23 15.59
CA ILE A 31 -5.70 -45.94 14.15
C ILE A 31 -6.43 -47.10 13.44
N PRO A 32 -7.67 -46.89 12.94
CA PRO A 32 -8.38 -47.92 12.19
C PRO A 32 -7.68 -48.19 10.86
N ALA A 33 -7.85 -49.40 10.30
CA ALA A 33 -7.26 -49.79 9.02
C ALA A 33 -7.69 -48.87 7.85
N THR A 34 -8.89 -48.29 7.95
CA THR A 34 -9.38 -47.24 7.05
C THR A 34 -10.21 -46.24 7.83
N PHE A 35 -9.95 -44.96 7.63
CA PHE A 35 -10.82 -43.87 8.07
C PHE A 35 -10.93 -42.86 6.93
N ALA A 36 -12.16 -42.59 6.50
CA ALA A 36 -12.44 -41.55 5.53
C ALA A 36 -13.33 -40.51 6.19
N ASN A 37 -12.89 -39.25 6.16
CA ASN A 37 -13.76 -38.14 6.55
C ASN A 37 -15.00 -38.12 5.63
N PRO A 38 -16.20 -37.83 6.14
CA PRO A 38 -17.36 -37.59 5.31
C PRO A 38 -17.03 -36.50 4.28
N ALA A 39 -17.32 -36.75 3.00
CA ALA A 39 -17.15 -35.73 1.98
C ALA A 39 -18.13 -34.58 2.27
N LEU A 40 -17.61 -33.40 2.61
CA LEU A 40 -18.43 -32.21 2.79
C LEU A 40 -18.94 -31.76 1.42
N GLU A 41 -20.26 -31.63 1.28
CA GLU A 41 -20.86 -31.08 0.06
C GLU A 41 -20.51 -29.60 -0.07
N ARG A 42 -19.53 -29.30 -0.92
CA ARG A 42 -19.16 -27.91 -1.28
C ARG A 42 -20.27 -27.27 -2.12
N ASP A 43 -20.55 -25.99 -1.94
CA ASP A 43 -21.46 -25.23 -2.80
C ASP A 43 -20.80 -24.64 -4.06
N TYR A 44 -19.52 -24.97 -4.26
CA TYR A 44 -18.71 -24.57 -5.41
C TYR A 44 -17.97 -25.76 -6.05
N ILE A 45 -17.39 -25.48 -7.20
CA ILE A 45 -16.47 -26.34 -7.95
C ILE A 45 -15.15 -25.58 -8.05
N GLU A 46 -14.05 -26.26 -7.76
CA GLU A 46 -12.70 -25.75 -7.96
C GLU A 46 -12.09 -26.44 -9.20
N ARG A 47 -11.52 -25.65 -10.11
CA ARG A 47 -10.73 -26.15 -11.25
C ARG A 47 -9.32 -25.58 -11.17
N ASP A 48 -8.34 -26.46 -11.09
CA ASP A 48 -6.91 -26.13 -11.23
C ASP A 48 -6.48 -26.43 -12.67
N VAL A 49 -6.17 -25.38 -13.44
CA VAL A 49 -5.84 -25.48 -14.87
C VAL A 49 -4.55 -24.76 -15.21
N MET A 50 -3.87 -25.26 -16.25
CA MET A 50 -2.65 -24.66 -16.80
C MET A 50 -2.98 -23.97 -18.12
N ILE A 51 -3.17 -22.65 -18.10
CA ILE A 51 -3.57 -21.86 -19.27
C ILE A 51 -2.34 -21.55 -20.13
N PRO A 52 -2.30 -21.95 -21.42
CA PRO A 52 -1.19 -21.62 -22.31
C PRO A 52 -1.26 -20.16 -22.78
N MET A 53 -0.14 -19.45 -22.67
CA MET A 53 0.07 -18.12 -23.23
C MET A 53 0.52 -18.22 -24.69
N ARG A 54 0.55 -17.10 -25.41
CA ARG A 54 0.96 -17.03 -26.83
C ARG A 54 2.35 -17.57 -27.14
N ASP A 55 3.24 -17.61 -26.15
CA ASP A 55 4.60 -18.16 -26.27
C ASP A 55 4.71 -19.62 -25.80
N GLY A 56 3.59 -20.28 -25.49
CA GLY A 56 3.52 -21.67 -25.05
C GLY A 56 3.81 -21.89 -23.56
N VAL A 57 4.22 -20.86 -22.82
CA VAL A 57 4.32 -20.93 -21.35
C VAL A 57 2.93 -21.12 -20.76
N LYS A 58 2.81 -21.98 -19.76
CA LYS A 58 1.53 -22.26 -19.10
C LYS A 58 1.48 -21.63 -17.71
N LEU A 59 0.40 -20.91 -17.42
CA LEU A 59 0.18 -20.28 -16.13
C LEU A 59 -0.84 -21.06 -15.30
N LYS A 60 -0.50 -21.35 -14.04
CA LYS A 60 -1.38 -22.02 -13.08
C LYS A 60 -2.52 -21.08 -12.72
N THR A 61 -3.74 -21.57 -12.87
CA THR A 61 -4.96 -20.79 -12.66
C THR A 61 -5.97 -21.61 -11.88
N ILE A 62 -6.45 -21.07 -10.76
CA ILE A 62 -7.51 -21.64 -9.93
C ILE A 62 -8.81 -20.91 -10.25
N ILE A 63 -9.85 -21.67 -10.63
CA ILE A 63 -11.16 -21.17 -10.99
C ILE A 63 -12.18 -21.72 -9.98
N MET A 64 -12.77 -20.82 -9.20
CA MET A 64 -13.76 -21.12 -8.17
C MET A 64 -15.14 -20.74 -8.69
N ILE A 65 -15.98 -21.75 -8.93
CA ILE A 65 -17.26 -21.63 -9.64
C ILE A 65 -18.40 -21.98 -8.67
N PRO A 66 -19.34 -21.07 -8.36
CA PRO A 66 -20.55 -21.43 -7.62
C PRO A 66 -21.31 -22.55 -8.36
N LYS A 67 -21.79 -23.59 -7.68
CA LYS A 67 -22.55 -24.68 -8.34
C LYS A 67 -23.83 -24.18 -9.03
N SER A 68 -24.40 -23.09 -8.52
CA SER A 68 -25.55 -22.39 -9.10
C SER A 68 -25.22 -21.52 -10.32
N ALA A 69 -23.94 -21.31 -10.65
CA ALA A 69 -23.53 -20.37 -11.68
C ALA A 69 -24.06 -20.74 -13.06
N ARG A 70 -24.80 -19.82 -13.69
CA ARG A 70 -25.28 -19.89 -15.07
C ARG A 70 -25.19 -18.49 -15.67
N GLY A 71 -24.36 -18.31 -16.69
CA GLY A 71 -24.11 -16.97 -17.25
C GLY A 71 -23.49 -16.02 -16.21
N ALA A 72 -22.58 -16.53 -15.38
CA ALA A 72 -21.95 -15.74 -14.32
C ALA A 72 -20.75 -14.91 -14.87
N PRO A 73 -20.58 -13.66 -14.45
CA PRO A 73 -19.36 -12.91 -14.73
C PRO A 73 -18.15 -13.48 -13.99
N ILE A 74 -16.96 -13.23 -14.52
CA ILE A 74 -15.68 -13.65 -13.95
C ILE A 74 -14.95 -12.46 -13.31
N ILE A 75 -14.41 -12.65 -12.11
CA ILE A 75 -13.44 -11.73 -11.50
C ILE A 75 -12.06 -12.39 -11.48
N LEU A 76 -11.13 -11.81 -12.22
CA LEU A 76 -9.75 -12.26 -12.36
C LEU A 76 -8.80 -11.46 -11.48
N THR A 77 -7.92 -12.16 -10.77
CA THR A 77 -6.72 -11.60 -10.13
C THR A 77 -5.51 -12.38 -10.57
N ARG A 78 -4.44 -11.68 -10.96
CA ARG A 78 -3.16 -12.29 -11.28
C ARG A 78 -2.18 -11.92 -10.17
N THR A 79 -1.50 -12.91 -9.61
CA THR A 79 -0.79 -12.74 -8.34
C THR A 79 0.58 -13.41 -8.35
N PRO A 80 1.60 -12.80 -7.74
CA PRO A 80 2.86 -13.47 -7.44
C PRO A 80 2.86 -14.07 -6.01
N TYR A 81 1.68 -14.27 -5.39
CA TYR A 81 1.50 -14.65 -3.97
C TYR A 81 0.75 -15.98 -3.78
N ASP A 82 0.97 -16.97 -4.65
CA ASP A 82 0.34 -18.30 -4.63
C ASP A 82 -1.17 -18.27 -4.82
N ALA A 83 -1.61 -18.39 -6.08
CA ALA A 83 -3.02 -18.43 -6.44
C ALA A 83 -3.81 -19.51 -5.69
N ALA A 84 -3.20 -20.65 -5.35
CA ALA A 84 -3.87 -21.71 -4.61
C ALA A 84 -4.08 -21.33 -3.14
N SER A 85 -3.07 -20.73 -2.50
CA SER A 85 -3.22 -20.20 -1.14
C SER A 85 -4.25 -19.06 -1.10
N ARG A 86 -4.25 -18.18 -2.10
CA ARG A 86 -5.19 -17.05 -2.18
C ARG A 86 -6.66 -17.47 -2.25
N THR A 87 -6.99 -18.67 -2.72
CA THR A 87 -8.38 -19.19 -2.75
C THR A 87 -8.80 -19.97 -1.49
N HIS A 88 -7.91 -20.11 -0.51
CA HIS A 88 -8.09 -20.96 0.66
C HIS A 88 -7.79 -20.21 1.97
N ARG A 89 -8.52 -19.12 2.23
CA ARG A 89 -8.52 -18.41 3.52
C ARG A 89 -8.91 -19.35 4.67
N SER A 90 -9.86 -20.25 4.43
CA SER A 90 -10.30 -21.28 5.38
C SER A 90 -10.70 -22.57 4.66
N ASP A 91 -10.59 -23.71 5.33
CA ASP A 91 -11.15 -24.97 4.82
C ASP A 91 -12.67 -24.98 5.08
N SER A 92 -13.44 -24.52 4.09
CA SER A 92 -14.89 -24.39 4.18
C SER A 92 -15.61 -24.98 2.97
N PRO A 93 -16.76 -25.65 3.16
CA PRO A 93 -17.62 -26.05 2.04
C PRO A 93 -18.36 -24.87 1.37
N LYS A 94 -18.26 -23.65 1.90
CA LYS A 94 -18.91 -22.45 1.37
C LYS A 94 -17.93 -21.60 0.57
N LEU A 95 -18.29 -21.23 -0.65
CA LEU A 95 -17.46 -20.39 -1.53
C LEU A 95 -17.07 -19.07 -0.86
N ARG A 96 -18.04 -18.40 -0.24
CA ARG A 96 -17.85 -17.16 0.53
C ARG A 96 -16.75 -17.31 1.57
N ASP A 97 -16.73 -18.44 2.27
CA ASP A 97 -15.90 -18.61 3.45
C ASP A 97 -14.47 -19.09 3.11
N THR A 98 -14.32 -19.88 2.04
CA THR A 98 -13.01 -20.32 1.55
C THR A 98 -12.23 -19.19 0.87
N LEU A 99 -12.91 -18.29 0.17
CA LEU A 99 -12.26 -17.15 -0.50
C LEU A 99 -11.83 -16.04 0.50
N PRO A 100 -10.94 -15.12 0.10
CA PRO A 100 -10.55 -13.97 0.92
C PRO A 100 -11.73 -13.11 1.38
N LEU A 101 -11.56 -12.38 2.51
CA LEU A 101 -12.59 -11.48 3.04
C LEU A 101 -13.06 -10.43 2.02
N SER A 102 -12.15 -9.98 1.16
CA SER A 102 -12.44 -9.04 0.09
C SER A 102 -13.37 -9.57 -0.99
N ASP A 103 -13.51 -10.89 -1.11
CA ASP A 103 -14.32 -11.53 -2.15
C ASP A 103 -15.73 -11.89 -1.63
N GLU A 104 -16.08 -11.60 -0.38
CA GLU A 104 -17.36 -12.03 0.22
C GLU A 104 -18.57 -11.44 -0.52
N GLU A 105 -18.57 -10.13 -0.79
CA GLU A 105 -19.65 -9.46 -1.52
C GLU A 105 -19.81 -10.00 -2.96
N LEU A 106 -18.70 -10.31 -3.64
CA LEU A 106 -18.70 -10.89 -4.99
C LEU A 106 -19.12 -12.37 -4.98
N SER A 107 -18.75 -13.11 -3.93
CA SER A 107 -19.13 -14.52 -3.75
C SER A 107 -20.63 -14.65 -3.52
N ASP A 108 -21.20 -13.81 -2.66
CA ASP A 108 -22.65 -13.72 -2.42
C ASP A 108 -23.41 -13.37 -3.70
N ALA A 109 -22.86 -12.47 -4.52
CA ALA A 109 -23.42 -12.08 -5.80
C ALA A 109 -23.24 -13.15 -6.91
N GLY A 110 -22.62 -14.29 -6.60
CA GLY A 110 -22.49 -15.43 -7.51
C GLY A 110 -21.53 -15.19 -8.68
N TYR A 111 -20.45 -14.45 -8.45
CA TYR A 111 -19.35 -14.33 -9.40
C TYR A 111 -18.52 -15.62 -9.47
N ILE A 112 -17.95 -15.91 -10.64
CA ILE A 112 -16.87 -16.88 -10.78
C ILE A 112 -15.57 -16.18 -10.38
N ARG A 113 -14.83 -16.74 -9.42
CA ARG A 113 -13.58 -16.14 -8.95
C ARG A 113 -12.38 -16.87 -9.52
N VAL A 114 -11.44 -16.13 -10.11
CA VAL A 114 -10.23 -16.67 -10.74
C VAL A 114 -8.99 -16.03 -10.14
N TYR A 115 -8.08 -16.86 -9.62
CA TYR A 115 -6.74 -16.46 -9.23
C TYR A 115 -5.72 -17.17 -10.13
N GLN A 116 -4.75 -16.43 -10.64
CA GLN A 116 -3.71 -16.96 -11.50
C GLN A 116 -2.33 -16.60 -10.97
N ASP A 117 -1.44 -17.58 -10.87
CA ASP A 117 -0.02 -17.35 -10.61
C ASP A 117 0.60 -16.61 -11.81
N VAL A 118 1.26 -15.47 -11.58
CA VAL A 118 2.00 -14.80 -12.65
C VAL A 118 3.15 -15.68 -13.16
N ARG A 119 3.61 -15.39 -14.37
CA ARG A 119 4.73 -16.06 -15.04
C ARG A 119 5.93 -16.25 -14.12
N GLY A 120 6.39 -17.51 -14.00
CA GLY A 120 7.56 -17.90 -13.23
C GLY A 120 7.39 -17.96 -11.70
N LYS A 121 6.16 -17.81 -11.17
CA LYS A 121 5.86 -17.96 -9.74
C LYS A 121 4.99 -19.18 -9.46
N PHE A 122 5.24 -19.81 -8.31
CA PHE A 122 4.49 -20.95 -7.79
C PHE A 122 4.23 -22.04 -8.85
N GLY A 123 2.97 -22.29 -9.22
CA GLY A 123 2.65 -23.34 -10.20
C GLY A 123 2.89 -22.94 -11.66
N SER A 124 3.01 -21.65 -11.94
CA SER A 124 3.22 -21.12 -13.28
C SER A 124 4.62 -21.41 -13.81
N LYS A 125 4.69 -21.71 -15.11
CA LYS A 125 5.96 -21.90 -15.83
C LYS A 125 6.53 -20.55 -16.28
N GLY A 126 7.68 -20.59 -16.95
CA GLY A 126 8.38 -19.40 -17.45
C GLY A 126 9.37 -18.82 -16.45
N LYS A 127 9.89 -17.63 -16.75
CA LYS A 127 10.87 -16.93 -15.91
C LYS A 127 10.21 -15.76 -15.21
N TYR A 128 10.43 -15.64 -13.90
CA TYR A 128 9.96 -14.49 -13.14
C TYR A 128 10.91 -13.31 -13.30
N VAL A 129 10.35 -12.15 -13.61
CA VAL A 129 11.03 -10.86 -13.52
C VAL A 129 10.14 -10.00 -12.61
N MET A 130 10.70 -9.54 -11.49
CA MET A 130 10.03 -8.62 -10.58
C MET A 130 9.52 -7.42 -11.39
N MET A 131 8.22 -7.13 -11.27
CA MET A 131 7.53 -6.06 -11.99
C MET A 131 7.93 -5.99 -13.48
N LEU A 132 7.78 -7.12 -14.21
CA LEU A 132 8.24 -7.23 -15.60
C LEU A 132 7.78 -5.99 -16.42
N PRO A 133 8.72 -5.18 -16.95
CA PRO A 133 8.35 -3.97 -17.67
C PRO A 133 7.47 -4.29 -18.89
N PRO A 134 6.56 -3.37 -19.26
CA PRO A 134 5.82 -3.46 -20.52
C PRO A 134 6.76 -3.67 -21.71
N ARG A 135 6.26 -4.35 -22.74
CA ARG A 135 6.99 -4.53 -24.01
C ARG A 135 7.42 -3.17 -24.56
N GLY A 136 8.70 -3.04 -24.86
CA GLY A 136 9.32 -1.77 -25.22
C GLY A 136 10.84 -1.82 -25.05
N PRO A 137 11.50 -0.67 -24.85
CA PRO A 137 12.96 -0.60 -24.72
C PRO A 137 13.54 -1.46 -23.60
N LEU A 138 12.80 -1.65 -22.51
CA LEU A 138 13.23 -2.45 -21.34
C LEU A 138 12.83 -3.94 -21.43
N ASN A 139 11.92 -4.30 -22.34
CA ASN A 139 11.46 -5.67 -22.52
C ASN A 139 11.18 -5.99 -23.99
N THR A 140 12.08 -6.78 -24.59
CA THR A 140 12.02 -7.23 -25.99
C THR A 140 11.53 -8.68 -26.14
N GLN A 141 11.05 -9.32 -25.06
CA GLN A 141 10.73 -10.77 -25.04
C GLN A 141 9.39 -11.14 -25.69
N GLY A 142 8.67 -10.17 -26.27
CA GLY A 142 7.38 -10.39 -26.96
C GLY A 142 6.19 -10.66 -26.03
N HIS A 143 6.41 -10.76 -24.71
CA HIS A 143 5.38 -10.92 -23.68
C HIS A 143 5.64 -10.01 -22.47
N ASP A 144 4.58 -9.64 -21.76
CA ASP A 144 4.58 -8.93 -20.48
C ASP A 144 3.29 -9.28 -19.69
N HIS A 145 3.03 -8.56 -18.59
CA HIS A 145 1.79 -8.77 -17.82
C HIS A 145 0.51 -8.44 -18.60
N SER A 146 0.55 -7.50 -19.54
CA SER A 146 -0.61 -7.14 -20.37
C SER A 146 -0.98 -8.27 -21.34
N THR A 147 0.02 -8.85 -22.02
CA THR A 147 -0.21 -9.97 -22.95
C THR A 147 -0.63 -11.24 -22.23
N ASP A 148 -0.02 -11.53 -21.08
CA ASP A 148 -0.41 -12.70 -20.28
C ASP A 148 -1.85 -12.54 -19.73
N ALA A 149 -2.26 -11.32 -19.37
CA ALA A 149 -3.65 -11.04 -18.99
C ALA A 149 -4.61 -11.20 -20.20
N TYR A 150 -4.22 -10.69 -21.36
CA TYR A 150 -4.99 -10.84 -22.61
C TYR A 150 -5.26 -12.32 -22.93
N ASP A 151 -4.20 -13.14 -22.97
CA ASP A 151 -4.30 -14.55 -23.32
C ASP A 151 -5.09 -15.35 -22.27
N THR A 152 -4.97 -14.97 -20.99
CA THR A 152 -5.76 -15.53 -19.89
C THR A 152 -7.24 -15.25 -20.07
N ILE A 153 -7.61 -13.99 -20.35
CA ILE A 153 -9.02 -13.60 -20.54
C ILE A 153 -9.59 -14.28 -21.78
N ASP A 154 -8.85 -14.32 -22.89
CA ASP A 154 -9.26 -15.03 -24.12
C ASP A 154 -9.54 -16.52 -23.85
N TRP A 155 -8.69 -17.17 -23.07
CA TRP A 155 -8.90 -18.57 -22.68
C TRP A 155 -10.14 -18.72 -21.79
N LEU A 156 -10.30 -17.88 -20.77
CA LEU A 156 -11.41 -17.97 -19.82
C LEU A 156 -12.77 -17.88 -20.52
N VAL A 157 -12.95 -16.90 -21.40
CA VAL A 157 -14.24 -16.70 -22.09
C VAL A 157 -14.58 -17.81 -23.10
N LYS A 158 -13.59 -18.61 -23.52
CA LYS A 158 -13.78 -19.76 -24.42
C LYS A 158 -13.95 -21.09 -23.67
N ASN A 159 -13.44 -21.20 -22.44
CA ASN A 159 -13.31 -22.49 -21.74
C ASN A 159 -14.05 -22.58 -20.40
N VAL A 160 -14.69 -21.50 -19.94
CA VAL A 160 -15.54 -21.51 -18.74
C VAL A 160 -17.02 -21.37 -19.16
N PRO A 161 -17.71 -22.48 -19.47
CA PRO A 161 -19.07 -22.45 -20.03
C PRO A 161 -20.13 -21.95 -19.05
N GLU A 162 -19.84 -21.95 -17.74
CA GLU A 162 -20.72 -21.36 -16.73
C GLU A 162 -20.75 -19.83 -16.80
N SER A 163 -19.80 -19.22 -17.50
CA SER A 163 -19.65 -17.77 -17.55
C SER A 163 -20.51 -17.09 -18.61
N ASN A 164 -20.72 -15.77 -18.47
CA ASN A 164 -21.31 -14.92 -19.51
C ASN A 164 -20.27 -14.33 -20.48
N GLY A 165 -18.99 -14.74 -20.37
CA GLY A 165 -17.91 -14.22 -21.21
C GLY A 165 -17.47 -12.78 -20.90
N ARG A 166 -17.85 -12.21 -19.75
CA ARG A 166 -17.38 -10.89 -19.29
C ARG A 166 -16.45 -11.05 -18.09
N VAL A 167 -15.33 -10.35 -18.13
CA VAL A 167 -14.29 -10.41 -17.11
C VAL A 167 -14.08 -9.03 -16.50
N GLY A 168 -14.07 -8.97 -15.17
CA GLY A 168 -13.51 -7.86 -14.40
C GLY A 168 -12.16 -8.25 -13.84
N MET A 169 -11.28 -7.27 -13.62
CA MET A 169 -10.02 -7.49 -12.90
C MET A 169 -9.97 -6.66 -11.63
N ILE A 170 -9.47 -7.25 -10.54
CA ILE A 170 -9.26 -6.59 -9.25
C ILE A 170 -8.02 -7.16 -8.59
N GLY A 171 -7.35 -6.38 -7.75
CA GLY A 171 -6.23 -6.83 -6.94
C GLY A 171 -5.53 -5.65 -6.28
N SER A 172 -4.82 -5.93 -5.19
CA SER A 172 -4.08 -4.93 -4.42
C SER A 172 -2.57 -5.08 -4.54
N SER A 173 -1.80 -3.99 -4.48
CA SER A 173 -0.32 -4.01 -4.59
C SER A 173 0.14 -4.55 -5.94
N TYR A 174 1.01 -5.57 -5.97
CA TYR A 174 1.40 -6.26 -7.19
C TYR A 174 0.17 -6.84 -7.94
N GLU A 175 -0.84 -7.35 -7.22
CA GLU A 175 -2.09 -7.79 -7.87
C GLU A 175 -2.77 -6.61 -8.58
N GLY A 176 -2.75 -5.42 -7.97
CA GLY A 176 -3.21 -4.16 -8.56
C GLY A 176 -2.37 -3.69 -9.74
N PHE A 177 -1.04 -3.82 -9.67
CA PHE A 177 -0.15 -3.60 -10.80
C PHE A 177 -0.52 -4.49 -11.99
N THR A 178 -0.81 -5.78 -11.77
CA THR A 178 -1.21 -6.64 -12.90
C THR A 178 -2.56 -6.27 -13.49
N ALA A 179 -3.48 -5.74 -12.66
CA ALA A 179 -4.76 -5.19 -13.11
C ALA A 179 -4.55 -3.92 -13.95
N ALA A 180 -3.71 -2.99 -13.48
CA ALA A 180 -3.34 -1.78 -14.21
C ALA A 180 -2.59 -2.10 -15.52
N MET A 181 -1.66 -3.08 -15.52
CA MET A 181 -0.95 -3.52 -16.71
C MET A 181 -1.88 -4.05 -17.80
N ALA A 182 -3.00 -4.69 -17.43
CA ALA A 182 -3.98 -5.17 -18.39
C ALA A 182 -4.66 -4.03 -19.17
N LEU A 183 -4.64 -2.80 -18.66
CA LEU A 183 -5.19 -1.62 -19.35
C LEU A 183 -4.31 -1.15 -20.52
N LEU A 184 -3.04 -1.56 -20.62
CA LEU A 184 -2.18 -1.22 -21.76
C LEU A 184 -2.61 -1.92 -23.06
N GLU A 185 -3.14 -3.13 -22.95
CA GLU A 185 -3.63 -3.95 -24.08
C GLU A 185 -4.82 -4.80 -23.61
N PRO A 186 -5.98 -4.18 -23.36
CA PRO A 186 -7.12 -4.88 -22.78
C PRO A 186 -7.76 -5.82 -23.80
N HIS A 187 -8.04 -7.05 -23.36
CA HIS A 187 -8.88 -7.96 -24.14
C HIS A 187 -10.32 -7.40 -24.26
N PRO A 188 -11.03 -7.56 -25.39
CA PRO A 188 -12.40 -7.02 -25.55
C PRO A 188 -13.43 -7.51 -24.51
N ALA A 189 -13.15 -8.63 -23.85
CA ALA A 189 -13.97 -9.18 -22.77
C ALA A 189 -13.66 -8.59 -21.38
N LEU A 190 -12.59 -7.81 -21.23
CA LEU A 190 -12.30 -7.04 -20.02
C LEU A 190 -13.23 -5.83 -20.00
N ARG A 191 -14.21 -5.83 -19.09
CA ARG A 191 -15.27 -4.79 -19.06
C ARG A 191 -15.15 -3.81 -17.90
N ALA A 192 -14.35 -4.12 -16.89
CA ALA A 192 -14.11 -3.24 -15.74
C ALA A 192 -12.81 -3.65 -15.02
N VAL A 193 -12.10 -2.67 -14.45
CA VAL A 193 -10.87 -2.91 -13.67
C VAL A 193 -10.91 -2.11 -12.37
N VAL A 194 -10.46 -2.72 -11.27
CA VAL A 194 -10.34 -2.10 -9.96
C VAL A 194 -8.90 -2.31 -9.45
N PRO A 195 -7.92 -1.49 -9.85
CA PRO A 195 -6.57 -1.54 -9.31
C PRO A 195 -6.58 -0.92 -7.90
N GLU A 196 -6.37 -1.75 -6.90
CA GLU A 196 -6.29 -1.36 -5.48
C GLU A 196 -4.83 -1.17 -5.11
N SER A 197 -4.50 -0.08 -4.43
CA SER A 197 -3.14 0.28 -3.99
C SER A 197 -2.05 -0.19 -4.98
N PRO A 198 -2.13 0.12 -6.29
CA PRO A 198 -1.31 -0.53 -7.29
C PRO A 198 0.09 0.08 -7.31
N VAL A 199 1.12 -0.75 -7.51
CA VAL A 199 2.46 -0.23 -7.82
C VAL A 199 2.45 0.37 -9.23
N ILE A 200 2.74 1.66 -9.37
CA ILE A 200 2.66 2.40 -10.65
C ILE A 200 4.00 3.07 -10.98
N ASP A 201 4.58 3.80 -10.02
CA ASP A 201 5.92 4.38 -10.14
C ASP A 201 6.72 4.11 -8.86
N ALA A 202 7.36 2.95 -8.89
CA ALA A 202 8.13 2.42 -7.78
C ALA A 202 9.40 3.23 -7.44
N TRP A 203 9.74 4.27 -8.20
CA TRP A 203 10.83 5.18 -7.87
C TRP A 203 10.33 6.53 -7.34
N MET A 204 9.20 7.02 -7.85
CA MET A 204 8.68 8.32 -7.42
C MET A 204 8.09 8.28 -6.01
N GLY A 205 7.31 7.24 -5.67
CA GLY A 205 6.69 7.18 -4.34
C GLY A 205 5.91 5.91 -3.99
N ASP A 206 6.16 4.80 -4.70
CA ASP A 206 5.67 3.47 -4.30
C ASP A 206 6.81 2.65 -3.64
N ASP A 207 6.84 1.32 -3.85
CA ASP A 207 7.64 0.37 -3.09
C ASP A 207 9.14 0.67 -2.89
N TRP A 208 9.89 1.08 -3.93
CA TRP A 208 11.37 1.03 -3.87
C TRP A 208 11.99 2.35 -3.44
N PHE A 209 11.46 3.48 -3.92
CA PHE A 209 11.96 4.80 -3.55
C PHE A 209 10.82 5.79 -3.37
N HIS A 210 11.05 6.80 -2.53
CA HIS A 210 10.25 8.02 -2.49
C HIS A 210 11.15 9.20 -2.82
N HIS A 211 10.86 9.89 -3.93
CA HIS A 211 11.65 11.01 -4.44
C HIS A 211 13.17 10.72 -4.44
N GLY A 212 13.53 9.47 -4.77
CA GLY A 212 14.91 8.96 -4.81
C GLY A 212 15.51 8.46 -3.49
N ALA A 213 14.81 8.56 -2.36
CA ALA A 213 15.20 7.92 -1.10
C ALA A 213 14.83 6.43 -1.10
N PHE A 214 15.78 5.52 -0.86
CA PHE A 214 15.57 4.09 -1.06
C PHE A 214 14.98 3.41 0.18
N ARG A 215 13.92 2.62 -0.01
CA ARG A 215 13.19 1.90 1.04
C ARG A 215 13.89 0.59 1.36
N THR A 216 14.87 0.65 2.26
CA THR A 216 15.77 -0.47 2.59
C THR A 216 15.03 -1.70 3.13
N LEU A 217 13.96 -1.51 3.90
CA LEU A 217 13.18 -2.61 4.46
C LEU A 217 12.46 -3.47 3.39
N MET A 218 12.24 -2.92 2.19
CA MET A 218 11.61 -3.66 1.09
C MET A 218 12.53 -4.71 0.46
N LEU A 219 13.82 -4.74 0.82
CA LEU A 219 14.73 -5.82 0.41
C LEU A 219 14.30 -7.20 0.95
N GLY A 220 13.59 -7.24 2.09
CA GLY A 220 12.98 -8.48 2.60
C GLY A 220 11.95 -9.04 1.62
N PHE A 221 11.06 -8.19 1.09
CA PHE A 221 10.10 -8.57 0.05
C PHE A 221 10.80 -9.09 -1.21
N VAL A 222 11.83 -8.38 -1.68
CA VAL A 222 12.59 -8.77 -2.87
C VAL A 222 13.20 -10.15 -2.70
N GLN A 223 13.79 -10.43 -1.53
CA GLN A 223 14.34 -11.74 -1.22
C GLN A 223 13.26 -12.83 -1.24
N MET A 224 12.13 -12.58 -0.56
CA MET A 224 11.00 -13.51 -0.50
C MET A 224 10.47 -13.83 -1.91
N GLN A 225 10.41 -12.85 -2.79
CA GLN A 225 9.82 -13.03 -4.12
C GLN A 225 10.77 -13.59 -5.17
N THR A 226 12.06 -13.25 -5.09
CA THR A 226 13.05 -13.58 -6.13
C THR A 226 14.05 -14.67 -5.74
N GLY A 227 14.12 -15.06 -4.47
CA GLY A 227 15.00 -16.12 -3.99
C GLY A 227 14.58 -17.51 -4.47
N GLN A 228 13.27 -17.72 -4.73
CA GLN A 228 12.74 -18.98 -5.25
C GLN A 228 11.38 -18.80 -5.94
N THR A 229 11.00 -19.79 -6.76
CA THR A 229 9.71 -19.81 -7.47
C THR A 229 8.52 -19.89 -6.51
N GLY A 230 8.60 -20.75 -5.49
CA GLY A 230 7.56 -20.97 -4.48
C GLY A 230 7.61 -19.96 -3.31
N PRO A 231 7.16 -20.37 -2.10
CA PRO A 231 7.09 -19.48 -0.94
C PRO A 231 8.49 -19.16 -0.43
N GLY A 232 9.01 -17.96 -0.68
CA GLY A 232 10.35 -17.58 -0.23
C GLY A 232 10.43 -17.25 1.26
N ALA A 233 11.65 -17.06 1.74
CA ALA A 233 11.94 -16.65 3.10
C ALA A 233 12.90 -15.44 3.08
N VAL A 234 12.86 -14.65 4.14
CA VAL A 234 13.83 -13.59 4.39
C VAL A 234 15.03 -14.14 5.16
N THR A 235 16.20 -13.54 4.96
CA THR A 235 17.39 -13.86 5.77
C THR A 235 17.08 -13.60 7.24
N PRO A 236 17.30 -14.57 8.14
CA PRO A 236 17.10 -14.35 9.57
C PRO A 236 17.87 -13.14 10.06
N ASN A 237 17.22 -12.30 10.86
CA ASN A 237 17.84 -11.10 11.42
C ASN A 237 19.09 -11.49 12.21
N ARG A 238 20.24 -10.85 11.92
CA ARG A 238 21.46 -11.04 12.70
C ARG A 238 21.39 -10.31 14.04
N ILE A 239 20.57 -9.25 14.09
CA ILE A 239 20.29 -8.43 15.26
C ILE A 239 18.78 -8.21 15.33
N TYR A 240 18.19 -8.33 16.52
CA TYR A 240 16.75 -8.22 16.69
C TYR A 240 16.17 -6.89 16.17
N ASP A 241 16.89 -5.79 16.38
CA ASP A 241 16.53 -4.45 15.93
C ASP A 241 17.15 -4.13 14.56
N LYS A 242 16.32 -3.98 13.52
CA LYS A 242 16.74 -3.61 12.16
C LYS A 242 17.40 -2.25 12.09
N TYR A 243 17.05 -1.33 12.99
CA TYR A 243 17.78 -0.07 13.12
C TYR A 243 19.27 -0.38 13.38
N GLU A 244 19.55 -1.24 14.36
CA GLU A 244 20.93 -1.57 14.74
C GLU A 244 21.64 -2.39 13.65
N GLU A 245 20.95 -3.35 13.04
CA GLU A 245 21.51 -4.19 11.99
C GLU A 245 21.96 -3.37 10.78
N LEU A 246 21.08 -2.52 10.25
CA LEU A 246 21.38 -1.70 9.07
C LEU A 246 22.39 -0.60 9.37
N LEU A 247 22.37 -0.03 10.58
CA LEU A 247 23.36 0.98 10.98
C LEU A 247 24.78 0.39 11.04
N ARG A 248 24.92 -0.84 11.56
CA ARG A 248 26.20 -1.56 11.61
C ARG A 248 26.66 -2.07 10.25
N ALA A 249 25.72 -2.42 9.37
CA ALA A 249 26.05 -2.85 8.03
C ALA A 249 26.71 -1.72 7.22
N GLY A 250 26.32 -0.46 7.46
CA GLY A 250 26.87 0.70 6.77
C GLY A 250 25.95 1.12 5.62
N SER A 251 26.35 0.82 4.39
CA SER A 251 25.57 1.10 3.19
C SER A 251 24.59 -0.03 2.84
N VAL A 252 23.65 0.25 1.93
CA VAL A 252 22.73 -0.77 1.38
C VAL A 252 23.51 -1.88 0.66
N ALA A 253 24.55 -1.55 -0.11
CA ALA A 253 25.36 -2.55 -0.80
C ALA A 253 26.13 -3.43 0.19
N ASP A 254 26.64 -2.86 1.28
CA ASP A 254 27.31 -3.65 2.33
C ASP A 254 26.33 -4.59 3.02
N TYR A 255 25.12 -4.12 3.36
CA TYR A 255 24.06 -4.98 3.88
C TYR A 255 23.69 -6.09 2.89
N ALA A 256 23.53 -5.75 1.61
CA ALA A 256 23.17 -6.71 0.56
C ALA A 256 24.23 -7.81 0.41
N LYS A 257 25.52 -7.44 0.47
CA LYS A 257 26.64 -8.38 0.42
C LYS A 257 26.73 -9.25 1.68
N GLN A 258 26.52 -8.66 2.86
CA GLN A 258 26.55 -9.37 4.14
C GLN A 258 25.43 -10.41 4.26
N THR A 259 24.27 -10.14 3.67
CA THR A 259 23.11 -11.04 3.65
C THR A 259 23.04 -11.94 2.42
N GLY A 260 23.91 -11.71 1.42
CA GLY A 260 24.00 -12.49 0.18
C GLY A 260 22.91 -12.20 -0.85
N ILE A 261 22.06 -11.20 -0.61
CA ILE A 261 20.99 -10.78 -1.54
C ILE A 261 21.54 -9.96 -2.72
N ASP A 262 22.81 -9.52 -2.66
CA ASP A 262 23.54 -8.92 -3.79
C ASP A 262 23.61 -9.86 -5.01
N LYS A 263 23.47 -11.18 -4.79
CA LYS A 263 23.40 -12.20 -5.85
C LYS A 263 22.05 -12.23 -6.58
N LEU A 264 21.01 -11.59 -6.04
CA LEU A 264 19.70 -11.54 -6.67
C LEU A 264 19.74 -10.55 -7.84
N PRO A 265 19.37 -10.95 -9.07
CA PRO A 265 19.51 -10.08 -10.24
C PRO A 265 18.75 -8.76 -10.15
N TRP A 266 17.62 -8.73 -9.45
CA TRP A 266 16.88 -7.49 -9.22
C TRP A 266 17.67 -6.53 -8.33
N VAL A 267 18.22 -7.01 -7.21
CA VAL A 267 19.01 -6.18 -6.28
C VAL A 267 20.15 -5.53 -7.03
N LYS A 268 20.91 -6.30 -7.82
CA LYS A 268 21.99 -5.76 -8.65
C LYS A 268 21.52 -4.64 -9.59
N ARG A 269 20.45 -4.87 -10.36
CA ARG A 269 19.92 -3.84 -11.29
C ARG A 269 19.50 -2.57 -10.55
N THR A 270 18.84 -2.70 -9.39
CA THR A 270 18.43 -1.55 -8.59
C THR A 270 19.63 -0.77 -8.07
N LEU A 271 20.68 -1.45 -7.58
CA LEU A 271 21.91 -0.80 -7.13
C LEU A 271 22.64 -0.07 -8.27
N ASP A 272 22.55 -0.57 -9.51
CA ASP A 272 23.13 0.05 -10.70
C ASP A 272 22.30 1.23 -11.24
N HIS A 273 21.05 1.39 -10.79
CA HIS A 273 20.12 2.44 -11.24
C HIS A 273 19.53 3.25 -10.07
N PRO A 274 20.33 4.03 -9.33
CA PRO A 274 19.84 4.80 -8.18
C PRO A 274 18.97 6.02 -8.57
N ALA A 275 19.18 6.61 -9.75
CA ALA A 275 18.48 7.80 -10.23
C ALA A 275 17.35 7.44 -11.21
N TYR A 276 16.37 8.34 -11.38
CA TYR A 276 15.19 8.18 -12.24
C TYR A 276 15.52 8.34 -13.74
N THR A 277 16.42 7.48 -14.23
CA THR A 277 16.79 7.42 -15.65
C THR A 277 15.72 6.68 -16.46
N SER A 278 15.99 6.43 -17.75
CA SER A 278 15.12 5.61 -18.61
C SER A 278 14.82 4.22 -18.07
N TYR A 279 15.65 3.71 -17.15
CA TYR A 279 15.36 2.47 -16.42
C TYR A 279 14.05 2.57 -15.63
N TRP A 280 13.87 3.61 -14.80
CA TRP A 280 12.65 3.77 -14.00
C TRP A 280 11.53 4.48 -14.76
N SER A 281 11.86 5.54 -15.51
CA SER A 281 10.84 6.30 -16.25
C SER A 281 10.18 5.46 -17.34
N GLY A 282 10.83 4.42 -17.85
CA GLY A 282 10.26 3.46 -18.80
C GLY A 282 9.34 2.42 -18.16
N GLN A 283 9.18 2.43 -16.83
CA GLN A 283 8.29 1.57 -16.06
C GLN A 283 7.12 2.33 -15.40
N ALA A 284 7.14 3.67 -15.42
CA ALA A 284 6.14 4.54 -14.81
C ALA A 284 4.77 4.38 -15.49
N LEU A 285 3.89 3.60 -14.88
CA LEU A 285 2.68 3.10 -15.54
C LEU A 285 1.61 4.17 -15.69
N ASP A 286 1.60 5.20 -14.84
CA ASP A 286 0.77 6.40 -14.96
C ASP A 286 0.98 7.09 -16.32
N LYS A 287 2.24 7.31 -16.69
CA LYS A 287 2.63 7.93 -17.97
C LYS A 287 2.36 7.00 -19.16
N LEU A 288 2.65 5.70 -19.00
CA LEU A 288 2.47 4.73 -20.08
C LEU A 288 0.98 4.52 -20.41
N LEU A 289 0.12 4.45 -19.38
CA LEU A 289 -1.32 4.38 -19.55
C LEU A 289 -1.88 5.68 -20.10
N ALA A 290 -1.40 6.85 -19.66
CA ALA A 290 -1.86 8.13 -20.20
C ALA A 290 -1.45 8.34 -21.66
N ALA A 291 -0.31 7.78 -22.08
CA ALA A 291 0.13 7.80 -23.48
C ALA A 291 -0.69 6.88 -24.40
N LYS A 292 -1.34 5.84 -23.84
CA LYS A 292 -2.20 4.89 -24.55
C LYS A 292 -3.43 4.55 -23.71
N PRO A 293 -4.34 5.51 -23.52
CA PRO A 293 -5.46 5.35 -22.61
C PRO A 293 -6.45 4.31 -23.12
N SER A 294 -6.98 3.53 -22.18
CA SER A 294 -8.04 2.55 -22.43
C SER A 294 -9.39 3.14 -22.02
N ASN A 295 -10.44 2.80 -22.76
CA ASN A 295 -11.82 3.13 -22.37
C ASN A 295 -12.46 2.08 -21.46
N VAL A 296 -11.69 1.09 -20.99
CA VAL A 296 -12.18 0.14 -19.99
C VAL A 296 -12.45 0.93 -18.69
N PRO A 297 -13.70 0.90 -18.17
CA PRO A 297 -14.05 1.53 -16.91
C PRO A 297 -13.09 1.10 -15.80
N THR A 298 -12.48 2.08 -15.12
CA THR A 298 -11.45 1.82 -14.11
C THR A 298 -11.75 2.56 -12.80
N LEU A 299 -11.86 1.82 -11.70
CA LEU A 299 -12.01 2.35 -10.34
C LEU A 299 -10.67 2.19 -9.61
N TRP A 300 -9.91 3.28 -9.55
CA TRP A 300 -8.64 3.33 -8.83
C TRP A 300 -8.89 3.45 -7.33
N GLU A 301 -8.15 2.71 -6.52
CA GLU A 301 -8.23 2.76 -5.07
C GLU A 301 -6.84 2.85 -4.44
N GLN A 302 -6.70 3.64 -3.37
CA GLN A 302 -5.59 3.52 -2.42
C GLN A 302 -6.00 3.99 -1.01
N GLY A 303 -5.25 3.58 0.01
CA GLY A 303 -5.39 4.15 1.34
C GLY A 303 -4.86 5.59 1.45
N LEU A 304 -5.52 6.41 2.28
CA LEU A 304 -4.98 7.74 2.68
C LEU A 304 -3.68 7.63 3.49
N TRP A 305 -3.45 6.47 4.11
CA TRP A 305 -2.19 6.13 4.77
C TRP A 305 -1.61 4.83 4.21
N ASP A 306 -1.61 4.69 2.89
CA ASP A 306 -0.93 3.58 2.23
C ASP A 306 0.60 3.65 2.43
N GLN A 307 1.14 2.76 3.25
CA GLN A 307 2.56 2.80 3.58
C GLN A 307 3.50 2.15 2.55
N GLU A 308 2.97 1.56 1.48
CA GLU A 308 3.74 0.86 0.43
C GLU A 308 3.61 1.55 -0.93
N ASP A 309 2.37 1.81 -1.37
CA ASP A 309 2.01 2.26 -2.72
C ASP A 309 1.25 3.60 -2.71
N MET A 310 1.87 4.63 -2.13
CA MET A 310 1.22 5.93 -1.90
C MET A 310 1.11 6.80 -3.17
N TRP A 311 1.96 6.56 -4.17
CA TRP A 311 1.93 7.28 -5.44
C TRP A 311 0.82 6.74 -6.35
N GLY A 312 0.64 5.43 -6.37
CA GLY A 312 0.02 4.70 -7.46
C GLY A 312 -1.33 5.18 -7.97
N ALA A 313 -2.40 4.86 -7.24
CA ALA A 313 -3.77 5.03 -7.72
C ALA A 313 -4.12 6.49 -8.03
N ASN A 314 -3.75 7.41 -7.13
CA ASN A 314 -4.02 8.83 -7.26
C ASN A 314 -3.32 9.42 -8.49
N HIS A 315 -2.02 9.13 -8.69
CA HIS A 315 -1.29 9.66 -9.84
C HIS A 315 -1.73 9.01 -11.16
N ALA A 316 -2.07 7.73 -11.16
CA ALA A 316 -2.64 7.09 -12.34
C ALA A 316 -3.99 7.72 -12.72
N TRP A 317 -4.89 7.96 -11.76
CA TRP A 317 -6.15 8.65 -12.01
C TRP A 317 -5.95 10.08 -12.52
N LEU A 318 -5.04 10.86 -11.91
CA LEU A 318 -4.70 12.21 -12.34
C LEU A 318 -4.15 12.24 -13.78
N ALA A 319 -3.26 11.30 -14.12
CA ALA A 319 -2.70 11.18 -15.46
C ALA A 319 -3.77 10.80 -16.51
N GLN A 320 -4.69 9.88 -16.17
CA GLN A 320 -5.82 9.55 -17.04
C GLN A 320 -6.77 10.73 -17.23
N LYS A 321 -7.04 11.51 -16.16
CA LYS A 321 -7.82 12.74 -16.24
C LYS A 321 -7.16 13.75 -17.18
N GLU A 322 -5.86 14.01 -17.03
CA GLU A 322 -5.11 14.94 -17.88
C GLU A 322 -5.10 14.49 -19.35
N ALA A 323 -5.05 13.18 -19.60
CA ALA A 323 -5.20 12.59 -20.93
C ALA A 323 -6.63 12.69 -21.51
N GLY A 324 -7.61 13.23 -20.78
CA GLY A 324 -9.00 13.39 -21.24
C GLY A 324 -9.92 12.19 -20.97
N HIS A 325 -9.49 11.24 -20.15
CA HIS A 325 -10.22 9.99 -19.86
C HIS A 325 -10.91 9.98 -18.49
N LYS A 326 -11.20 11.16 -17.92
CA LYS A 326 -11.92 11.29 -16.65
C LYS A 326 -13.25 10.52 -16.62
N GLU A 327 -13.98 10.49 -17.74
CA GLU A 327 -15.33 9.92 -17.79
C GLU A 327 -15.37 8.38 -17.67
N SER A 328 -14.24 7.70 -17.91
CA SER A 328 -14.09 6.25 -17.73
C SER A 328 -13.28 5.89 -16.47
N ASN A 329 -12.96 6.87 -15.61
CA ASN A 329 -12.10 6.68 -14.45
C ASN A 329 -12.76 7.22 -13.17
N TRP A 330 -12.62 6.47 -12.09
CA TRP A 330 -13.06 6.81 -10.74
C TRP A 330 -11.90 6.67 -9.76
N LEU A 331 -11.93 7.41 -8.66
CA LEU A 331 -10.94 7.33 -7.58
C LEU A 331 -11.63 7.15 -6.23
N VAL A 332 -11.18 6.17 -5.45
CA VAL A 332 -11.58 5.97 -4.06
C VAL A 332 -10.36 6.05 -3.16
N MET A 333 -10.45 6.82 -2.08
CA MET A 333 -9.44 6.80 -1.03
C MET A 333 -10.07 6.69 0.35
N GLY A 334 -9.87 5.55 0.99
CA GLY A 334 -10.36 5.28 2.34
C GLY A 334 -9.33 5.54 3.43
N PRO A 335 -9.74 5.52 4.71
CA PRO A 335 -8.86 5.76 5.85
C PRO A 335 -8.09 4.47 6.20
N TRP A 336 -7.29 4.00 5.25
CA TRP A 336 -6.71 2.66 5.26
C TRP A 336 -5.19 2.69 5.23
N SER A 337 -4.59 1.69 5.86
CA SER A 337 -3.23 1.26 5.52
C SER A 337 -3.23 0.53 4.17
N HIS A 338 -2.03 0.24 3.67
CA HIS A 338 -1.84 -0.55 2.47
C HIS A 338 -2.69 -1.82 2.50
N SER A 339 -3.43 -2.10 1.43
CA SER A 339 -4.26 -3.30 1.28
C SER A 339 -5.42 -3.48 2.28
N GLN A 340 -5.65 -2.58 3.25
CA GLN A 340 -6.70 -2.76 4.28
C GLN A 340 -8.13 -2.65 3.73
N ALA A 341 -8.31 -2.09 2.52
CA ALA A 341 -9.58 -2.14 1.78
C ALA A 341 -10.09 -3.59 1.59
N LYS A 342 -9.20 -4.58 1.59
CA LYS A 342 -9.52 -6.01 1.50
C LYS A 342 -9.92 -6.64 2.83
N ASP A 343 -9.60 -5.99 3.94
CA ASP A 343 -9.81 -6.50 5.30
C ASP A 343 -10.96 -5.77 6.00
N LYS A 344 -10.94 -5.73 7.34
CA LYS A 344 -11.90 -4.97 8.16
C LYS A 344 -11.35 -3.56 8.40
N GLY A 345 -12.19 -2.55 8.16
CA GLY A 345 -11.84 -1.13 8.31
C GLY A 345 -12.59 -0.44 9.44
N TYR A 346 -12.62 -1.03 10.64
CA TYR A 346 -13.19 -0.40 11.85
C TYR A 346 -12.21 0.56 12.54
N THR A 347 -10.92 0.37 12.32
CA THR A 347 -9.84 1.14 12.93
C THR A 347 -8.68 1.32 11.96
N ILE A 348 -7.87 2.36 12.18
CA ILE A 348 -6.58 2.54 11.52
C ILE A 348 -5.60 3.14 12.53
N GLY A 349 -4.62 2.34 13.00
CA GLY A 349 -3.84 2.68 14.18
C GLY A 349 -4.75 3.00 15.38
N PRO A 350 -4.59 4.15 16.06
CA PRO A 350 -5.43 4.52 17.20
C PRO A 350 -6.82 5.05 16.80
N LEU A 351 -7.07 5.29 15.51
CA LEU A 351 -8.29 5.96 15.05
C LEU A 351 -9.45 4.96 14.96
N LYS A 352 -10.61 5.37 15.48
CA LYS A 352 -11.87 4.62 15.41
C LYS A 352 -12.72 5.17 14.27
N LEU A 353 -13.17 4.30 13.37
CA LEU A 353 -13.89 4.67 12.15
C LEU A 353 -15.40 4.45 12.30
N GLU A 354 -16.21 5.17 11.51
CA GLU A 354 -17.67 5.01 11.49
C GLU A 354 -18.08 3.73 10.75
N GLY A 355 -17.98 2.61 11.47
CA GLY A 355 -18.27 1.26 10.95
C GLY A 355 -17.10 0.66 10.18
N ASP A 356 -17.38 -0.41 9.44
CA ASP A 356 -16.38 -1.09 8.60
C ASP A 356 -16.26 -0.35 7.25
N THR A 357 -15.34 0.61 7.18
CA THR A 357 -15.15 1.45 5.98
C THR A 357 -14.69 0.62 4.78
N SER A 358 -13.88 -0.42 4.99
CA SER A 358 -13.46 -1.36 3.95
C SER A 358 -14.66 -2.12 3.39
N LYS A 359 -15.56 -2.62 4.24
CA LYS A 359 -16.80 -3.28 3.79
C LYS A 359 -17.74 -2.30 3.07
N GLN A 360 -17.88 -1.06 3.54
CA GLN A 360 -18.66 -0.03 2.85
C GLN A 360 -18.14 0.18 1.43
N TYR A 361 -16.82 0.26 1.24
CA TYR A 361 -16.21 0.32 -0.09
C TYR A 361 -16.54 -0.91 -0.95
N ARG A 362 -16.30 -2.13 -0.44
CA ARG A 362 -16.55 -3.35 -1.24
C ARG A 362 -18.02 -3.50 -1.63
N LYS A 363 -18.92 -3.24 -0.68
CA LYS A 363 -20.36 -3.43 -0.85
C LYS A 363 -21.03 -2.30 -1.64
N ASP A 364 -20.68 -1.05 -1.34
CA ASP A 364 -21.41 0.11 -1.86
C ASP A 364 -20.69 0.76 -3.06
N MET A 365 -19.45 0.33 -3.37
CA MET A 365 -18.65 0.88 -4.47
C MET A 365 -18.20 -0.19 -5.47
N VAL A 366 -17.42 -1.18 -5.03
CA VAL A 366 -16.86 -2.22 -5.93
C VAL A 366 -17.96 -3.10 -6.54
N LEU A 367 -18.85 -3.63 -5.71
CA LEU A 367 -19.90 -4.53 -6.19
C LEU A 367 -20.84 -3.84 -7.19
N PRO A 368 -21.44 -2.65 -6.93
CA PRO A 368 -22.27 -1.96 -7.90
C PRO A 368 -21.53 -1.59 -9.20
N PHE A 369 -20.25 -1.22 -9.10
CA PHE A 369 -19.41 -0.96 -10.26
C PHE A 369 -19.29 -2.19 -11.16
N PHE A 370 -18.95 -3.34 -10.59
CA PHE A 370 -18.87 -4.58 -11.34
C PHE A 370 -20.23 -5.09 -11.85
N GLU A 371 -21.30 -4.96 -11.07
CA GLU A 371 -22.65 -5.35 -11.49
C GLU A 371 -23.09 -4.57 -12.73
N HIS A 372 -22.81 -3.26 -12.77
CA HIS A 372 -23.12 -2.42 -13.93
C HIS A 372 -22.42 -2.93 -15.20
N TYR A 373 -21.09 -3.11 -15.17
CA TYR A 373 -20.32 -3.43 -16.37
C TYR A 373 -20.29 -4.92 -16.75
N LEU A 374 -20.45 -5.83 -15.77
CA LEU A 374 -20.33 -7.27 -15.99
C LEU A 374 -21.69 -7.98 -16.11
N ARG A 375 -22.80 -7.33 -15.75
CA ARG A 375 -24.16 -7.88 -15.93
C ARG A 375 -25.13 -6.97 -16.68
N ASP A 376 -24.68 -5.84 -17.22
CA ASP A 376 -25.59 -4.77 -17.69
C ASP A 376 -26.58 -4.34 -16.59
N GLY A 377 -26.10 -4.33 -15.34
CA GLY A 377 -26.88 -3.91 -14.19
C GLY A 377 -27.22 -2.42 -14.23
N PRO A 378 -28.05 -1.94 -13.28
CA PRO A 378 -28.38 -0.53 -13.18
C PRO A 378 -27.12 0.33 -13.05
N ALA A 379 -27.21 1.59 -13.47
CA ALA A 379 -26.11 2.54 -13.28
C ALA A 379 -25.73 2.63 -11.79
N HIS A 380 -24.44 2.51 -11.49
CA HIS A 380 -23.93 2.71 -10.14
C HIS A 380 -24.02 4.19 -9.74
N ASN A 381 -24.09 4.47 -8.44
CA ASN A 381 -24.19 5.82 -7.88
C ASN A 381 -22.84 6.39 -7.39
N LEU A 382 -21.73 5.86 -7.93
CA LEU A 382 -20.38 6.35 -7.66
C LEU A 382 -20.17 7.76 -8.19
N SER A 383 -19.74 8.66 -7.32
CA SER A 383 -19.14 9.94 -7.72
C SER A 383 -17.76 9.69 -8.34
N ARG A 384 -17.30 10.60 -9.21
CA ARG A 384 -15.99 10.48 -9.87
C ARG A 384 -14.86 10.27 -8.88
N VAL A 385 -14.98 10.88 -7.71
CA VAL A 385 -14.02 10.75 -6.63
C VAL A 385 -14.79 10.58 -5.31
N THR A 386 -14.43 9.58 -4.53
CA THR A 386 -15.00 9.36 -3.20
C THR A 386 -13.85 9.20 -2.20
N VAL A 387 -13.75 10.11 -1.23
CA VAL A 387 -12.62 10.12 -0.28
C VAL A 387 -13.15 10.23 1.13
N TYR A 388 -12.59 9.44 2.04
CA TYR A 388 -12.94 9.51 3.44
C TYR A 388 -12.37 10.78 4.07
N ASN A 389 -13.19 11.52 4.82
CA ASN A 389 -12.75 12.67 5.58
C ASN A 389 -12.28 12.19 6.96
N THR A 390 -10.98 12.24 7.22
CA THR A 390 -10.40 11.69 8.45
C THR A 390 -10.59 12.59 9.67
N GLY A 391 -10.97 13.86 9.49
CA GLY A 391 -11.29 14.78 10.60
C GLY A 391 -12.77 14.79 10.97
N GLU A 392 -13.66 14.43 10.04
CA GLU A 392 -15.12 14.38 10.26
C GLU A 392 -15.69 12.95 10.23
N ASN A 393 -14.83 11.93 10.08
CA ASN A 393 -15.14 10.51 10.16
C ASN A 393 -16.28 10.05 9.22
N ARG A 394 -16.25 10.45 7.95
CA ARG A 394 -17.29 10.10 6.97
C ARG A 394 -16.80 10.11 5.53
N TRP A 395 -17.47 9.36 4.65
CA TRP A 395 -17.24 9.44 3.20
C TRP A 395 -17.73 10.75 2.61
N GLU A 396 -16.91 11.36 1.76
CA GLU A 396 -17.27 12.53 0.97
C GLU A 396 -17.13 12.25 -0.52
N LYS A 397 -18.01 12.88 -1.30
CA LYS A 397 -18.20 12.62 -2.73
C LYS A 397 -17.89 13.88 -3.52
N PHE A 398 -17.09 13.74 -4.56
CA PHE A 398 -16.64 14.85 -5.39
C PHE A 398 -16.72 14.51 -6.88
N ASP A 399 -16.95 15.52 -7.70
CA ASP A 399 -16.88 15.40 -9.15
C ASP A 399 -15.44 15.44 -9.66
N ASP A 400 -14.50 15.92 -8.84
CA ASP A 400 -13.10 16.06 -9.20
C ASP A 400 -12.16 15.94 -7.99
N TRP A 401 -10.91 15.59 -8.26
CA TRP A 401 -9.82 15.50 -7.29
C TRP A 401 -8.65 16.35 -7.77
N ALA A 402 -7.86 16.83 -6.81
CA ALA A 402 -7.01 18.03 -6.83
C ALA A 402 -7.73 19.32 -6.35
N GLY A 403 -8.11 19.34 -5.07
CA GLY A 403 -8.70 20.50 -4.39
C GLY A 403 -7.66 21.49 -3.86
N ALA A 404 -6.64 21.82 -4.66
CA ALA A 404 -6.15 23.19 -4.79
C ALA A 404 -5.00 23.24 -5.78
N CYS A 405 -5.14 24.07 -6.79
CA CYS A 405 -4.14 24.29 -7.82
C CYS A 405 -3.41 25.61 -7.57
N LYS A 406 -2.28 25.80 -8.25
CA LYS A 406 -1.48 27.02 -8.16
C LYS A 406 -2.15 28.22 -8.87
N ASP A 407 -2.78 27.97 -10.03
CA ASP A 407 -3.37 29.00 -10.90
C ASP A 407 -4.74 28.52 -11.46
N ASP A 408 -5.76 29.40 -11.43
CA ASP A 408 -7.12 29.23 -12.02
C ASP A 408 -8.00 28.05 -11.55
N CYS A 409 -8.17 27.86 -10.24
CA CYS A 409 -9.25 27.04 -9.66
C CYS A 409 -9.94 27.72 -8.46
N ALA A 410 -11.13 27.22 -8.11
CA ALA A 410 -11.99 27.78 -7.05
C ALA A 410 -11.33 27.73 -5.65
N ASP A 411 -10.55 26.69 -5.37
CA ASP A 411 -9.81 26.51 -4.13
C ASP A 411 -8.31 26.71 -4.41
N ARG A 412 -7.72 27.87 -4.08
CA ARG A 412 -6.27 28.12 -4.29
C ARG A 412 -5.44 27.56 -3.14
N MET A 413 -4.23 27.09 -3.44
CA MET A 413 -3.29 26.63 -2.41
C MET A 413 -2.98 27.77 -1.43
N THR A 414 -3.11 27.50 -0.13
CA THR A 414 -2.90 28.48 0.94
C THR A 414 -1.58 28.17 1.66
N PRO A 415 -0.59 29.08 1.66
CA PRO A 415 0.70 28.83 2.27
C PRO A 415 0.64 28.94 3.81
N LEU A 416 1.11 27.90 4.49
CA LEU A 416 1.39 27.89 5.92
C LEU A 416 2.89 28.08 6.15
N TYR A 417 3.27 29.24 6.67
CA TYR A 417 4.66 29.67 6.82
C TYR A 417 5.24 29.25 8.16
N LEU A 418 6.51 28.82 8.15
CA LEU A 418 7.31 28.71 9.36
C LEU A 418 7.64 30.10 9.91
N ARG A 419 7.59 30.27 11.23
CA ARG A 419 7.84 31.52 11.96
C ARG A 419 8.87 31.32 13.08
N ALA A 420 9.37 32.43 13.61
CA ALA A 420 10.19 32.40 14.81
C ALA A 420 9.47 31.73 15.99
N ASN A 421 10.23 31.25 16.98
CA ASN A 421 9.72 30.59 18.18
C ASN A 421 8.87 29.34 17.88
N ALA A 422 9.27 28.55 16.86
CA ALA A 422 8.59 27.31 16.50
C ALA A 422 7.09 27.48 16.16
N ALA A 423 6.69 28.64 15.64
CA ALA A 423 5.30 28.92 15.29
C ALA A 423 5.01 28.68 13.79
N LEU A 424 3.74 28.43 13.48
CA LEU A 424 3.18 28.41 12.12
C LEU A 424 2.14 29.52 11.96
N SER A 425 2.10 30.15 10.79
CA SER A 425 1.08 31.16 10.47
C SER A 425 0.75 31.18 8.98
N PHE A 426 -0.51 31.45 8.66
CA PHE A 426 -0.93 31.76 7.28
C PHE A 426 -0.51 33.18 6.83
N THR A 427 0.00 34.01 7.77
CA THR A 427 0.51 35.35 7.44
C THR A 427 2.00 35.28 7.05
N PRO A 428 2.39 35.84 5.90
CA PRO A 428 3.78 35.79 5.42
C PRO A 428 4.80 36.43 6.38
N PRO A 429 6.07 35.97 6.31
CA PRO A 429 7.30 36.67 6.62
C PRO A 429 7.25 38.19 6.74
N VAL A 430 7.65 38.84 7.83
CA VAL A 430 7.97 40.29 7.76
C VAL A 430 9.42 40.58 8.11
N GLU A 431 10.06 39.67 8.82
CA GLU A 431 11.45 39.70 9.24
C GLU A 431 12.38 39.53 8.02
N SER A 432 13.40 40.38 7.91
CA SER A 432 14.37 40.37 6.81
C SER A 432 15.36 39.20 6.89
N ASP A 433 15.52 38.62 8.08
CA ASP A 433 16.33 37.44 8.34
C ASP A 433 15.57 36.46 9.25
N GLY A 434 16.01 35.20 9.26
CA GLY A 434 15.36 34.18 10.05
C GLY A 434 15.71 32.79 9.57
N GLN A 435 16.31 32.00 10.45
CA GLN A 435 16.53 30.59 10.25
C GLN A 435 16.49 29.86 11.58
N ASP A 436 16.14 28.59 11.52
CA ASP A 436 16.32 27.66 12.63
C ASP A 436 17.23 26.52 12.17
N ASN A 437 18.01 25.96 13.09
CA ASN A 437 19.08 25.05 12.76
C ASN A 437 18.96 23.75 13.54
N TYR A 438 19.32 22.64 12.91
CA TYR A 438 19.55 21.36 13.57
C TYR A 438 20.79 20.70 12.97
N VAL A 439 21.37 19.74 13.70
CA VAL A 439 22.48 18.92 13.21
C VAL A 439 21.92 17.54 12.89
N SER A 440 21.99 17.15 11.63
CA SER A 440 21.67 15.79 11.21
C SER A 440 22.95 14.96 11.23
N ASP A 441 22.95 13.90 12.02
CA ASP A 441 24.09 13.00 12.22
C ASP A 441 23.74 11.59 11.69
N PRO A 442 24.30 11.15 10.55
CA PRO A 442 24.05 9.81 10.01
C PRO A 442 24.47 8.66 10.94
N ALA A 443 25.27 8.92 11.99
CA ALA A 443 25.56 7.91 13.02
C ALA A 443 24.42 7.73 14.03
N LYS A 444 23.47 8.67 14.11
CA LYS A 444 22.33 8.67 15.04
C LYS A 444 21.02 9.04 14.35
N PRO A 445 20.66 8.37 13.24
CA PRO A 445 19.51 8.76 12.43
C PRO A 445 18.20 8.73 13.24
N VAL A 446 17.25 9.60 12.89
CA VAL A 446 15.93 9.64 13.49
C VAL A 446 15.17 8.37 13.10
N PRO A 447 14.66 7.59 14.07
CA PRO A 447 13.97 6.36 13.76
C PRO A 447 12.55 6.65 13.24
N PHE A 448 12.08 5.92 12.21
CA PHE A 448 10.73 6.07 11.68
C PHE A 448 9.64 5.44 12.57
N LEU A 449 10.04 4.49 13.41
CA LEU A 449 9.23 3.84 14.45
C LEU A 449 10.01 3.81 15.76
N LYS A 450 9.31 3.68 16.91
CA LYS A 450 9.97 3.45 18.20
C LYS A 450 10.82 2.17 18.13
N ARG A 451 12.09 2.25 18.56
CA ARG A 451 12.99 1.09 18.61
C ARG A 451 12.55 0.09 19.71
N PRO A 452 12.78 -1.23 19.52
CA PRO A 452 13.40 -1.86 18.35
C PRO A 452 12.45 -1.87 17.14
N VAL A 453 13.02 -1.67 15.96
CA VAL A 453 12.31 -1.79 14.67
C VAL A 453 12.53 -3.19 14.12
N LEU A 454 11.50 -3.83 13.60
CA LEU A 454 11.59 -5.16 12.99
C LEU A 454 11.50 -5.08 11.46
N ASP A 455 12.00 -6.12 10.80
CA ASP A 455 11.74 -6.32 9.37
C ASP A 455 10.23 -6.53 9.15
N PRO A 456 9.56 -5.84 8.21
CA PRO A 456 8.13 -6.04 7.96
C PRO A 456 7.76 -7.50 7.67
N PHE A 457 8.69 -8.28 7.11
CA PHE A 457 8.48 -9.68 6.74
C PHE A 457 8.91 -10.67 7.82
N PHE A 458 9.37 -10.17 8.97
CA PHE A 458 9.69 -11.01 10.14
C PHE A 458 8.41 -11.61 10.75
N GLU A 459 8.35 -12.94 10.81
CA GLU A 459 7.20 -13.69 11.33
C GLU A 459 5.86 -13.32 10.65
N VAL A 460 5.90 -12.87 9.38
CA VAL A 460 4.72 -12.38 8.64
C VAL A 460 3.63 -13.45 8.48
N TRP A 461 4.02 -14.72 8.34
CA TRP A 461 3.10 -15.86 8.19
C TRP A 461 2.63 -16.47 9.51
N THR A 462 3.10 -15.95 10.65
CA THR A 462 2.76 -16.48 11.98
C THR A 462 2.15 -15.41 12.86
N THR A 463 2.97 -14.59 13.51
CA THR A 463 2.53 -13.61 14.50
C THR A 463 2.25 -12.24 13.88
N GLY A 464 2.75 -11.99 12.67
CA GLY A 464 2.72 -10.66 12.05
C GLY A 464 3.56 -9.63 12.80
N LYS A 465 4.48 -10.05 13.68
CA LYS A 465 5.17 -9.16 14.63
C LYS A 465 5.98 -8.05 13.96
N GLY A 466 6.53 -8.32 12.77
CA GLY A 466 7.17 -7.30 11.94
C GLY A 466 6.16 -6.44 11.17
N TYR A 467 5.13 -7.09 10.60
CA TYR A 467 4.18 -6.44 9.71
C TYR A 467 3.21 -5.50 10.43
N LEU A 468 2.69 -5.84 11.61
CA LEU A 468 1.65 -5.03 12.28
C LEU A 468 2.12 -3.60 12.62
N PRO A 469 3.31 -3.39 13.25
CA PRO A 469 3.82 -2.03 13.44
C PRO A 469 4.15 -1.32 12.13
N TRP A 470 4.53 -2.08 11.09
CA TRP A 470 4.76 -1.56 9.75
C TRP A 470 3.45 -1.07 9.11
N SER A 471 2.38 -1.86 9.11
CA SER A 471 1.10 -1.47 8.50
C SER A 471 0.50 -0.21 9.10
N GLU A 472 0.85 0.12 10.35
CA GLU A 472 0.29 1.27 11.06
C GLU A 472 1.31 2.39 11.33
N TRP A 473 2.48 2.37 10.68
CA TRP A 473 3.57 3.29 11.05
C TRP A 473 3.24 4.75 10.76
N LEU A 474 2.47 5.01 9.71
CA LEU A 474 2.09 6.36 9.29
C LEU A 474 1.14 7.05 10.27
N GLN A 475 0.40 6.30 11.09
CA GLN A 475 -0.51 6.86 12.10
C GLN A 475 0.14 6.94 13.48
N GLN A 476 1.37 6.46 13.66
CA GLN A 476 2.04 6.49 14.96
C GLN A 476 2.25 7.92 15.45
N ASP A 477 2.12 8.09 16.76
CA ASP A 477 2.28 9.34 17.46
C ASP A 477 3.68 9.90 17.25
N GLN A 478 3.82 11.07 16.63
CA GLN A 478 5.12 11.66 16.33
C GLN A 478 5.84 12.26 17.56
N ARG A 479 5.23 12.23 18.76
CA ARG A 479 5.86 12.69 20.01
C ARG A 479 7.13 11.93 20.39
N PHE A 480 7.34 10.70 19.88
CA PHE A 480 8.56 9.93 20.16
C PHE A 480 9.82 10.51 19.50
N VAL A 481 9.65 11.38 18.50
CA VAL A 481 10.74 12.12 17.84
C VAL A 481 10.67 13.62 18.08
N ASP A 482 9.52 14.14 18.53
CA ASP A 482 9.41 15.52 19.00
C ASP A 482 10.30 15.76 20.23
N GLY A 483 10.99 16.89 20.24
CA GLY A 483 11.98 17.24 21.26
C GLY A 483 13.39 16.66 21.02
N ARG A 484 13.60 15.83 20.00
CA ARG A 484 14.96 15.49 19.56
C ARG A 484 15.66 16.73 18.97
N PRO A 485 16.97 16.93 19.20
CA PRO A 485 17.69 18.09 18.69
C PRO A 485 17.94 18.07 17.18
N ASP A 486 17.67 16.95 16.51
CA ASP A 486 17.81 16.75 15.07
C ASP A 486 16.44 16.69 14.34
N VAL A 487 15.38 17.16 15.00
CA VAL A 487 14.03 17.33 14.47
C VAL A 487 13.54 18.73 14.81
N LEU A 488 13.15 19.53 13.81
CA LEU A 488 12.47 20.80 14.03
C LEU A 488 10.97 20.58 14.07
N THR A 489 10.31 21.13 15.08
CA THR A 489 8.85 21.11 15.24
C THR A 489 8.33 22.53 15.21
N TYR A 490 7.28 22.78 14.42
CA TYR A 490 6.55 24.05 14.39
C TYR A 490 5.05 23.79 14.54
N GLU A 491 4.32 24.66 15.22
CA GLU A 491 2.88 24.51 15.38
C GLU A 491 2.11 25.84 15.31
N THR A 492 0.85 25.78 14.91
CA THR A 492 -0.08 26.92 15.07
C THR A 492 -0.41 27.11 16.55
N SER A 493 -1.04 28.24 16.89
CA SER A 493 -1.86 28.30 18.10
C SER A 493 -2.96 27.23 18.06
N ILE A 494 -3.59 26.98 19.20
CA ILE A 494 -4.84 26.21 19.24
C ILE A 494 -5.82 26.84 18.25
N LEU A 495 -6.46 26.02 17.44
CA LEU A 495 -7.42 26.46 16.44
C LEU A 495 -8.74 26.80 17.13
N ASP A 496 -9.24 28.01 16.88
CA ASP A 496 -10.58 28.44 17.33
C ASP A 496 -11.69 28.04 16.36
N ALA A 497 -11.33 27.70 15.11
CA ALA A 497 -12.23 27.34 14.04
C ALA A 497 -11.65 26.19 13.20
N PRO A 498 -12.49 25.36 12.56
CA PRO A 498 -12.01 24.24 11.77
C PRO A 498 -11.24 24.71 10.52
N VAL A 499 -10.18 23.99 10.16
CA VAL A 499 -9.46 24.18 8.89
C VAL A 499 -9.66 22.94 8.03
N HIS A 500 -10.40 23.09 6.94
CA HIS A 500 -10.65 22.02 5.97
C HIS A 500 -9.53 21.97 4.94
N VAL A 501 -8.92 20.80 4.75
CA VAL A 501 -7.93 20.55 3.71
C VAL A 501 -8.36 19.37 2.84
N ARG A 502 -8.34 19.55 1.52
CA ARG A 502 -8.74 18.52 0.55
C ARG A 502 -7.90 18.61 -0.72
N GLY A 503 -6.92 17.75 -0.90
CA GLY A 503 -6.06 17.74 -2.08
C GLY A 503 -4.64 17.29 -1.75
N VAL A 504 -3.67 17.69 -2.56
CA VAL A 504 -2.26 17.27 -2.41
C VAL A 504 -1.45 18.42 -1.81
N PRO A 505 -1.02 18.35 -0.54
CA PRO A 505 -0.14 19.37 0.04
C PRO A 505 1.22 19.38 -0.65
N VAL A 506 1.90 20.53 -0.66
CA VAL A 506 3.24 20.65 -1.27
C VAL A 506 4.21 21.25 -0.26
N ALA A 507 5.28 20.51 0.04
CA ALA A 507 6.40 21.02 0.81
C ALA A 507 7.23 21.96 -0.08
N ASP A 508 7.48 23.19 0.39
CA ASP A 508 8.29 24.19 -0.30
C ASP A 508 9.34 24.74 0.67
N ILE A 509 10.42 23.97 0.81
CA ILE A 509 11.46 24.15 1.81
C ILE A 509 12.61 24.96 1.22
N LEU A 510 13.01 26.02 1.91
CA LEU A 510 14.25 26.74 1.67
C LEU A 510 15.24 26.39 2.76
N ALA A 511 16.32 25.71 2.40
CA ALA A 511 17.29 25.20 3.35
C ALA A 511 18.74 25.36 2.85
N ALA A 512 19.67 25.48 3.79
CA ALA A 512 21.10 25.35 3.54
C ALA A 512 21.67 24.19 4.37
N THR A 513 22.62 23.45 3.83
CA THR A 513 23.35 22.39 4.52
C THR A 513 24.85 22.70 4.52
N THR A 514 25.58 22.40 5.58
CA THR A 514 27.05 22.44 5.56
C THR A 514 27.65 21.30 4.72
N GLY A 515 26.87 20.26 4.44
CA GLY A 515 27.23 19.13 3.59
C GLY A 515 27.05 19.42 2.09
N THR A 516 27.13 18.37 1.28
CA THR A 516 26.95 18.43 -0.18
C THR A 516 25.88 17.47 -0.71
N ASP A 517 25.18 16.79 0.20
CA ASP A 517 23.94 16.05 -0.06
C ASP A 517 23.08 16.10 1.23
N GLY A 518 21.87 15.58 1.20
CA GLY A 518 20.99 15.49 2.37
C GLY A 518 19.57 15.13 1.98
N ASP A 519 18.87 14.44 2.87
CA ASP A 519 17.44 14.18 2.71
C ASP A 519 16.63 15.21 3.53
N PHE A 520 15.41 15.50 3.09
CA PHE A 520 14.46 16.37 3.77
C PHE A 520 13.14 15.62 3.95
N VAL A 521 12.78 15.37 5.20
CA VAL A 521 11.52 14.74 5.58
C VAL A 521 10.61 15.84 6.11
N VAL A 522 9.38 15.89 5.61
CA VAL A 522 8.37 16.87 6.02
C VAL A 522 7.12 16.12 6.42
N LYS A 523 6.60 16.44 7.61
CA LYS A 523 5.35 15.85 8.14
C LYS A 523 4.34 16.95 8.38
N LEU A 524 3.15 16.81 7.81
CA LEU A 524 1.96 17.57 8.15
C LEU A 524 1.16 16.79 9.20
N ILE A 525 1.00 17.39 10.37
CA ILE A 525 0.51 16.73 11.57
C ILE A 525 -0.72 17.47 12.10
N ASP A 526 -1.75 16.70 12.46
CA ASP A 526 -2.83 17.14 13.32
C ASP A 526 -2.49 16.83 14.78
N VAL A 527 -2.37 17.88 15.60
CA VAL A 527 -2.14 17.74 17.04
C VAL A 527 -3.48 17.77 17.74
N TYR A 528 -3.84 16.64 18.35
CA TYR A 528 -5.08 16.51 19.10
C TYR A 528 -5.10 17.43 20.33
N PRO A 529 -6.30 17.72 20.89
CA PRO A 529 -6.42 18.56 22.07
C PRO A 529 -5.58 18.02 23.23
N ALA A 530 -5.04 18.92 24.05
CA ALA A 530 -4.17 18.57 25.17
C ALA A 530 -4.80 17.57 26.16
N MET A 531 -6.13 17.51 26.20
CA MET A 531 -6.89 16.50 26.93
C MET A 531 -8.06 16.03 26.06
N VAL A 532 -8.18 14.71 25.89
CA VAL A 532 -9.32 14.04 25.24
C VAL A 532 -9.92 13.07 26.26
N PRO A 533 -10.84 13.51 27.14
CA PRO A 533 -11.30 12.70 28.27
C PRO A 533 -11.96 11.37 27.89
N GLY A 534 -12.61 11.31 26.72
CA GLY A 534 -13.24 10.08 26.20
C GLY A 534 -12.24 9.10 25.57
N ASP A 535 -11.02 9.55 25.29
CA ASP A 535 -9.94 8.73 24.73
C ASP A 535 -8.57 9.29 25.19
N PRO A 536 -8.15 9.02 26.44
CA PRO A 536 -6.98 9.65 27.03
C PRO A 536 -5.69 9.46 26.23
N ASP A 537 -5.55 8.34 25.50
CA ASP A 537 -4.38 8.05 24.66
C ASP A 537 -4.24 9.03 23.49
N MET A 538 -5.34 9.63 23.04
CA MET A 538 -5.36 10.67 22.00
C MET A 538 -5.03 12.07 22.54
N SER A 539 -4.89 12.26 23.86
CA SER A 539 -4.57 13.57 24.45
C SER A 539 -3.20 14.06 23.97
N GLY A 540 -3.18 15.17 23.21
CA GLY A 540 -1.96 15.74 22.63
C GLY A 540 -1.27 14.84 21.60
N TYR A 541 -1.97 13.85 21.04
CA TYR A 541 -1.44 12.94 20.03
C TYR A 541 -1.03 13.71 18.77
N GLN A 542 0.16 13.43 18.24
CA GLN A 542 0.66 14.05 17.01
C GLN A 542 0.45 13.10 15.82
N LEU A 543 -0.74 13.18 15.21
CA LEU A 543 -1.12 12.33 14.08
C LEU A 543 -0.59 12.92 12.77
N ALA A 544 0.35 12.25 12.11
CA ALA A 544 0.76 12.65 10.77
C ALA A 544 -0.34 12.29 9.76
N ILE A 545 -1.02 13.31 9.23
CA ILE A 545 -2.05 13.12 8.20
C ILE A 545 -1.44 13.02 6.79
N SER A 546 -0.19 13.47 6.64
CA SER A 546 0.57 13.38 5.40
C SER A 546 2.05 13.59 5.70
N LEU A 547 2.94 12.73 5.21
CA LEU A 547 4.38 12.86 5.39
C LEU A 547 5.11 12.24 4.20
N ASP A 548 6.26 12.80 3.84
CA ASP A 548 7.16 12.19 2.86
C ASP A 548 8.61 12.64 3.03
N ILE A 549 9.51 12.00 2.27
CA ILE A 549 10.93 12.28 2.19
C ILE A 549 11.33 12.71 0.78
N PHE A 550 12.27 13.64 0.70
CA PHE A 550 12.88 14.09 -0.56
C PHE A 550 14.40 14.01 -0.49
N ARG A 551 15.02 13.36 -1.47
CA ARG A 551 16.47 13.24 -1.56
C ARG A 551 17.10 14.42 -2.31
N GLY A 552 17.83 15.26 -1.59
CA GLY A 552 18.22 16.61 -2.01
C GLY A 552 19.11 16.71 -3.25
N ARG A 553 19.90 15.67 -3.58
CA ARG A 553 20.64 15.61 -4.85
C ARG A 553 19.75 15.72 -6.10
N TYR A 554 18.45 15.41 -5.97
CA TYR A 554 17.49 15.46 -7.07
C TYR A 554 16.70 16.78 -7.18
N ARG A 555 17.03 17.80 -6.38
CA ARG A 555 16.30 19.09 -6.33
C ARG A 555 16.06 19.78 -7.68
N ASN A 556 16.94 19.55 -8.66
CA ASN A 556 16.85 20.13 -10.00
C ASN A 556 16.40 19.12 -11.07
N SER A 557 16.62 17.82 -10.84
CA SER A 557 16.32 16.74 -11.78
C SER A 557 16.38 15.39 -11.06
N PHE A 558 15.35 14.56 -11.23
CA PHE A 558 15.32 13.19 -10.72
C PHE A 558 16.24 12.24 -11.50
N SER A 559 16.52 12.52 -12.78
CA SER A 559 17.39 11.70 -13.63
C SER A 559 18.86 12.07 -13.54
N GLU A 560 19.17 13.33 -13.19
CA GLU A 560 20.52 13.90 -13.17
C GLU A 560 20.85 14.43 -11.76
N PRO A 561 21.31 13.58 -10.83
CA PRO A 561 21.65 14.03 -9.49
C PRO A 561 22.81 15.02 -9.50
N GLN A 562 22.74 16.02 -8.63
CA GLN A 562 23.77 17.06 -8.50
C GLN A 562 24.08 17.31 -7.02
N ALA A 563 25.37 17.50 -6.71
CA ALA A 563 25.79 17.95 -5.38
C ALA A 563 25.04 19.22 -4.97
N ILE A 564 24.67 19.28 -3.69
CA ILE A 564 24.07 20.46 -3.06
C ILE A 564 25.19 21.45 -2.74
N PRO A 565 25.09 22.74 -3.14
CA PRO A 565 26.07 23.74 -2.77
C PRO A 565 26.09 23.95 -1.25
N ALA A 566 27.22 23.66 -0.61
CA ALA A 566 27.38 23.80 0.82
C ALA A 566 27.19 25.27 1.27
N ASN A 567 26.57 25.46 2.43
CA ASN A 567 26.31 26.76 3.07
C ASN A 567 25.51 27.75 2.21
N SER A 568 24.83 27.27 1.17
CA SER A 568 24.01 28.10 0.29
C SER A 568 22.55 27.70 0.39
N ALA A 569 21.67 28.69 0.38
CA ALA A 569 20.24 28.48 0.36
C ALA A 569 19.85 27.77 -0.94
N GLN A 570 19.14 26.65 -0.82
CA GLN A 570 18.57 25.87 -1.92
C GLN A 570 17.08 25.67 -1.67
N ARG A 571 16.35 25.44 -2.77
CA ARG A 571 14.91 25.17 -2.72
C ARG A 571 14.66 23.70 -2.98
N TYR A 572 13.83 23.09 -2.15
CA TYR A 572 13.35 21.71 -2.27
C TYR A 572 11.84 21.76 -2.29
N ARG A 573 11.25 21.31 -3.40
CA ARG A 573 9.81 21.36 -3.60
C ARG A 573 9.30 20.02 -4.08
N PHE A 574 8.39 19.43 -3.31
CA PHE A 574 7.84 18.10 -3.58
C PHE A 574 6.44 17.97 -2.98
N GLU A 575 5.66 17.07 -3.56
CA GLU A 575 4.31 16.77 -3.12
C GLU A 575 4.35 15.87 -1.88
N LEU A 576 3.36 16.04 -1.01
CA LEU A 576 3.11 15.14 0.10
C LEU A 576 1.86 14.29 -0.21
N PRO A 577 1.64 13.15 0.46
CA PRO A 577 0.43 12.34 0.31
C PRO A 577 -0.85 13.17 0.39
N GLY A 578 -1.83 12.84 -0.46
CA GLY A 578 -3.11 13.53 -0.53
C GLY A 578 -3.88 13.47 0.79
N VAL A 579 -4.59 14.54 1.13
CA VAL A 579 -5.38 14.68 2.35
C VAL A 579 -6.83 14.98 2.03
N ASN A 580 -7.74 14.41 2.82
CA ASN A 580 -9.10 14.92 3.02
C ASN A 580 -9.36 14.94 4.53
N HIS A 581 -9.12 16.09 5.16
CA HIS A 581 -9.04 16.18 6.61
C HIS A 581 -9.59 17.52 7.11
N VAL A 582 -10.01 17.53 8.37
CA VAL A 582 -10.44 18.74 9.06
C VAL A 582 -9.70 18.82 10.38
N PHE A 583 -8.80 19.81 10.49
CA PHE A 583 -8.23 20.15 11.78
C PHE A 583 -9.32 20.82 12.61
N GLN A 584 -9.79 20.15 13.65
CA GLN A 584 -10.93 20.60 14.45
C GLN A 584 -10.56 21.73 15.42
N PRO A 585 -11.52 22.54 15.90
CA PRO A 585 -11.28 23.45 17.01
C PRO A 585 -10.68 22.71 18.22
N GLY A 586 -9.71 23.33 18.88
CA GLY A 586 -8.95 22.71 19.97
C GLY A 586 -7.71 21.93 19.52
N HIS A 587 -7.61 21.58 18.23
CA HIS A 587 -6.42 20.98 17.64
C HIS A 587 -5.38 22.05 17.25
N ARG A 588 -4.22 21.61 16.74
CA ARG A 588 -3.23 22.47 16.08
C ARG A 588 -2.78 21.83 14.77
N ILE A 589 -2.37 22.66 13.82
CA ILE A 589 -1.60 22.20 12.67
C ILE A 589 -0.12 22.22 13.09
N MET A 590 0.60 21.13 12.85
CA MET A 590 2.03 21.01 13.15
C MET A 590 2.81 20.58 11.90
N ILE A 591 4.02 21.12 11.76
CA ILE A 591 5.01 20.71 10.77
C ILE A 591 6.25 20.22 11.48
N GLN A 592 6.68 18.98 11.19
CA GLN A 592 8.00 18.48 11.58
C GLN A 592 8.93 18.41 10.38
N ILE A 593 10.20 18.78 10.57
CA ILE A 593 11.27 18.68 9.56
C ILE A 593 12.48 17.96 10.16
N GLN A 594 12.97 16.94 9.45
CA GLN A 594 14.16 16.16 9.81
C GLN A 594 14.90 15.69 8.55
N SER A 595 16.09 15.11 8.70
CA SER A 595 16.93 14.69 7.55
C SER A 595 17.24 13.20 7.48
N THR A 596 16.61 12.39 8.33
CA THR A 596 16.69 10.92 8.29
C THR A 596 15.34 10.32 8.69
N LEU A 597 14.99 9.15 8.16
CA LEU A 597 13.77 8.42 8.49
C LEU A 597 14.06 6.91 8.46
N PHE A 598 14.86 6.48 9.43
CA PHE A 598 15.61 5.22 9.38
C PHE A 598 14.96 4.14 10.27
N PRO A 599 15.11 2.83 10.00
CA PRO A 599 15.76 2.19 8.87
C PRO A 599 14.87 2.00 7.63
N LEU A 600 13.68 2.61 7.59
CA LEU A 600 12.83 2.55 6.40
C LEU A 600 13.60 3.05 5.18
N TYR A 601 14.11 4.28 5.24
CA TYR A 601 14.95 4.84 4.18
C TYR A 601 16.44 4.67 4.52
N ASP A 602 17.25 4.39 3.50
CA ASP A 602 18.71 4.42 3.65
C ASP A 602 19.21 5.80 4.06
N ARG A 603 20.31 5.84 4.82
CA ARG A 603 20.87 7.11 5.29
C ARG A 603 21.51 7.85 4.12
N ASN A 604 21.12 9.11 3.92
CA ASN A 604 21.94 10.00 3.10
C ASN A 604 23.29 10.25 3.82
N PRO A 605 24.45 10.10 3.13
CA PRO A 605 25.76 10.37 3.73
C PRO A 605 25.99 11.83 4.10
N GLN A 606 25.17 12.73 3.53
CA GLN A 606 25.28 14.20 3.58
C GLN A 606 26.53 14.77 2.91
N THR A 607 27.33 13.89 2.30
CA THR A 607 28.34 14.22 1.31
C THR A 607 27.90 13.63 -0.02
N TYR A 608 28.14 14.36 -1.12
CA TYR A 608 27.78 13.88 -2.44
C TYR A 608 28.69 12.72 -2.86
N THR A 609 28.10 11.55 -3.02
CA THR A 609 28.73 10.39 -3.66
C THR A 609 28.06 10.09 -5.00
N PRO A 610 28.75 9.48 -5.98
CA PRO A 610 28.13 9.10 -7.25
C PRO A 610 26.91 8.17 -7.07
N ASN A 611 26.94 7.30 -6.06
CA ASN A 611 25.87 6.36 -5.74
C ASN A 611 25.83 6.08 -4.22
N ILE A 612 24.74 6.49 -3.55
CA ILE A 612 24.58 6.36 -2.09
C ILE A 612 24.59 4.89 -1.65
N PHE A 613 24.13 3.97 -2.50
CA PHE A 613 24.15 2.55 -2.20
C PHE A 613 25.52 2.01 -1.83
N TYR A 614 26.59 2.64 -2.33
CA TYR A 614 27.98 2.26 -2.11
C TYR A 614 28.75 3.28 -1.25
N ALA A 615 28.04 4.13 -0.50
CA ALA A 615 28.67 5.11 0.38
C ALA A 615 29.55 4.42 1.43
N ARG A 616 30.80 4.84 1.52
CA ARG A 616 31.80 4.27 2.44
C ARG A 616 31.63 4.88 3.84
N PRO A 617 32.18 4.25 4.89
CA PRO A 617 32.08 4.77 6.26
C PRO A 617 32.50 6.25 6.40
N GLU A 618 33.55 6.67 5.69
CA GLU A 618 34.07 8.05 5.71
C GLU A 618 33.20 9.08 4.96
N ASP A 619 32.28 8.62 4.11
CA ASP A 619 31.38 9.49 3.35
C ASP A 619 30.22 9.99 4.25
N TYR A 620 29.89 9.26 5.33
CA TYR A 620 28.85 9.66 6.28
C TYR A 620 29.37 10.74 7.24
N GLN A 621 28.96 11.99 7.01
CA GLN A 621 29.37 13.12 7.83
C GLN A 621 28.17 13.86 8.39
N ALA A 622 28.25 14.27 9.66
CA ALA A 622 27.22 15.14 10.24
C ALA A 622 27.20 16.49 9.52
N ALA A 623 26.01 17.06 9.35
CA ALA A 623 25.79 18.32 8.67
C ALA A 623 24.82 19.18 9.47
N LYS A 624 25.15 20.47 9.57
CA LYS A 624 24.21 21.46 10.09
C LYS A 624 23.26 21.85 8.97
N ILE A 625 21.97 21.68 9.21
CA ILE A 625 20.90 22.11 8.33
C ILE A 625 20.30 23.41 8.89
N SER A 626 20.08 24.39 8.02
CA SER A 626 19.47 25.67 8.33
C SER A 626 18.18 25.81 7.52
N ILE A 627 17.01 25.80 8.16
CA ILE A 627 15.72 26.04 7.51
C ILE A 627 15.43 27.54 7.55
N LEU A 628 15.21 28.13 6.38
CA LEU A 628 15.04 29.57 6.21
C LEU A 628 13.56 29.96 6.34
N ARG A 629 13.31 31.07 7.03
CA ARG A 629 11.97 31.58 7.35
C ARG A 629 11.85 33.11 7.28
N SER A 630 12.75 33.77 6.57
CA SER A 630 12.68 35.23 6.37
C SER A 630 11.62 35.58 5.32
N LYS A 631 11.33 36.88 5.18
CA LYS A 631 10.41 37.42 4.17
C LYS A 631 10.81 37.04 2.74
N GLU A 632 12.09 37.19 2.41
CA GLU A 632 12.64 36.87 1.08
C GLU A 632 12.87 35.37 0.89
N GLN A 633 13.11 34.63 1.98
CA GLN A 633 13.41 33.20 1.97
C GLN A 633 12.51 32.45 2.95
N SER A 634 11.22 32.35 2.59
CA SER A 634 10.20 31.72 3.41
C SER A 634 9.95 30.25 3.06
N THR A 635 10.36 29.34 3.95
CA THR A 635 9.85 27.97 3.98
C THR A 635 8.36 27.97 4.30
N LYS A 636 7.59 27.19 3.53
CA LYS A 636 6.15 27.08 3.69
C LYS A 636 5.64 25.73 3.20
N ILE A 637 4.52 25.31 3.75
CA ILE A 637 3.75 24.18 3.24
C ILE A 637 2.52 24.75 2.55
N TRP A 638 2.35 24.43 1.28
CA TRP A 638 1.15 24.82 0.54
C TRP A 638 0.05 23.84 0.90
N LEU A 639 -0.97 24.33 1.59
CA LEU A 639 -2.12 23.53 2.02
C LEU A 639 -3.28 23.69 1.03
N PRO A 640 -3.97 22.59 0.69
CA PRO A 640 -5.17 22.63 -0.13
C PRO A 640 -6.41 23.01 0.71
N VAL A 641 -6.39 24.23 1.25
CA VAL A 641 -7.48 24.74 2.10
C VAL A 641 -8.70 25.02 1.25
N VAL A 642 -9.83 24.44 1.64
CA VAL A 642 -11.12 24.61 0.95
C VAL A 642 -12.10 25.40 1.83
N LYS A 643 -12.91 26.26 1.21
CA LYS A 643 -14.01 26.93 1.91
C LYS A 643 -15.25 26.04 1.84
N LYS A 644 -15.97 25.92 2.95
CA LYS A 644 -17.25 25.21 3.00
C LYS A 644 -18.41 26.16 2.70
#